data_AF-A0A1G0YND0-F1
#
_entry.id   AF-A0A1G0YND0-F1
#
_cell.length_a   1.000
_cell.length_b   1.000
_cell.length_c   1.000
_cell.angle_alpha   90.00
_cell.angle_beta   90.00
_cell.angle_gamma   90.00
#
_symmetry.space_group_name_H-M   'P 1'
#
loop_
_entity.id
_entity.type
_entity.pdbx_description
1 polymer ?
#
loop_
_entity_poly.entity_id
_entity_poly.type
_entity_poly.pdbx_seq_one_letter_code
_entity_poly.pdbx_strand_id
1 'polypeptide(L)'
;MKKVCSLLLSCIIGFAFCARAEKKEQSKSSSPAIDKLILYGFKKEAPLMDGKLDDACWKNAQTAMGFCKLGTADAAAPDTRMKISYDEKNLYFGISVEEPLNKQLKSDKKSPWSGDCIELFIKPHQGNERLYHVIADAGGNIYSGINIDNEEKKLSLPIKAVTSLCNEGWTLEITIPLSAFHYSKPPVDNTEWRFNVTRGRRAAGRNDDYSSWAKLDQFTQQEKFGYLAFYSNPEIEADLAFWENSKRSGLMDRPEVSGVKFALENAGKEALPNLWDYSPFVKREKMAESWSMRGMTPGTKEKYPEMYQAASQLNSLLIEKSFTDEQLNELYRAGLDKAKLEVLISRSEKINDNLNKLYQEYGQAYKNDKNKMPASLFSDMDKAAILIKELAETYSKDIESLQKNAAEKHGKWTVQSFNASPDEKYLNRFGYSRRFLFAAHEFFANTDSLLQLGPFSTHTLHANYLIPKQKDSNAPWDYSFLETGIAKLKESPFKRTYCVLKQGLADLGTVMLPEIKDKPGVHMTSVDNLPPYTKGALGQERAANIHSKQLNEFLEKYFKRTWGEISKSGLPVDFFLFAQEAKNTFRVVTKDNKKEERSMGFTPDAQKSFHEYLKGRYASIEELNKRWNAEYKSFDEVNPVNDKFINRPSKLTGLAFEHERWCRVTFLRWLKGVKDLFHEIAPGIPAMEDMSYFLIDGNIYLAFKEDIADIMSFHTEPRRELPMWNFMYSINRKFGKILGYYENYWGMFSRKYMNNERLAKREVDKFFFELFMHDITVSAWWMRYYSGTGSYAAGYNHNPYYLEYDQTVFRWSTTALPVMFQKGLSVEKMLLETEIAKSKTAMIQPCTSVFALGALGYTVYDSPVITMLFDLHNNLFRPLNIPYEFLPEEMVLDKRASLSDYDCFILPYAPYMTADFSKQLKEWVEKGGTLIAVGPLSLYDETGAALPKEASLLKTVFPDAYLGTKPWDFKLSAQNENPGVFRKNFGKGKLIIFNRDPSMYLQDASLKPQLMEVFSKDIRKPVMCSDENFRSIIRHGKDGSVWLAINNTSANKPISTKFSIDGEFNRVYDVMTPGWMPIKTSVANGKTECAIALCPGDWTVLKLR
;
A
#
# COMPACT_ATOMS: atom_id res chain seq x y z
N MET A 1 -33.19 -61.60 -30.82
CA MET A 1 -32.28 -62.35 -29.93
C MET A 1 -32.57 -61.92 -28.49
N LYS A 2 -33.43 -62.67 -27.78
CA LYS A 2 -33.11 -63.48 -26.58
C LYS A 2 -32.63 -62.62 -25.39
N LYS A 3 -33.51 -62.39 -24.41
CA LYS A 3 -33.68 -63.20 -23.18
C LYS A 3 -32.39 -63.19 -22.34
N VAL A 4 -32.27 -62.41 -21.26
CA VAL A 4 -33.01 -62.45 -19.97
C VAL A 4 -32.72 -63.71 -19.17
N CYS A 5 -32.22 -63.44 -17.95
CA CYS A 5 -32.32 -64.22 -16.71
C CYS A 5 -31.40 -65.44 -16.50
N SER A 6 -30.92 -65.73 -15.30
CA SER A 6 -30.87 -65.04 -14.00
C SER A 6 -30.43 -66.06 -12.96
N LEU A 7 -29.78 -65.56 -11.92
CA LEU A 7 -29.89 -66.03 -10.53
C LEU A 7 -29.28 -67.39 -10.13
N LEU A 8 -28.38 -67.23 -9.16
CA LEU A 8 -28.34 -67.93 -7.88
C LEU A 8 -27.53 -69.23 -7.76
N LEU A 9 -26.56 -69.08 -6.85
CA LEU A 9 -26.05 -70.05 -5.89
C LEU A 9 -25.09 -71.10 -6.42
N SER A 10 -23.81 -70.93 -6.07
CA SER A 10 -23.28 -71.72 -4.96
C SER A 10 -21.97 -71.15 -4.40
N CYS A 11 -22.06 -70.77 -3.11
CA CYS A 11 -21.02 -70.77 -2.07
C CYS A 11 -20.15 -69.51 -1.92
N ILE A 12 -19.98 -68.86 -0.76
CA ILE A 12 -20.52 -68.97 0.62
C ILE A 12 -19.90 -67.74 1.38
N ILE A 13 -20.71 -66.99 2.15
CA ILE A 13 -20.44 -66.36 3.48
C ILE A 13 -19.19 -65.46 3.69
N GLY A 14 -19.40 -64.22 4.18
CA GLY A 14 -18.56 -63.64 5.26
C GLY A 14 -17.89 -62.26 5.06
N PHE A 15 -18.58 -61.20 5.50
CA PHE A 15 -18.12 -59.99 6.23
C PHE A 15 -16.81 -59.20 5.88
N ALA A 16 -17.03 -57.95 5.43
CA ALA A 16 -16.45 -56.67 5.90
C ALA A 16 -14.92 -56.47 6.09
N PHE A 17 -14.28 -55.65 5.25
CA PHE A 17 -13.83 -54.26 5.55
C PHE A 17 -13.03 -53.67 4.36
N CYS A 18 -13.17 -52.36 4.19
CA CYS A 18 -12.41 -51.41 3.36
C CYS A 18 -11.17 -51.87 2.56
N ALA A 19 -11.18 -51.56 1.25
CA ALA A 19 -10.20 -50.69 0.56
C ALA A 19 -10.10 -51.08 -0.93
N ARG A 20 -11.04 -50.59 -1.75
CA ARG A 20 -11.01 -50.76 -3.21
C ARG A 20 -10.21 -49.61 -3.82
N ALA A 21 -8.98 -49.91 -4.21
CA ALA A 21 -8.25 -49.18 -5.23
C ALA A 21 -8.61 -49.76 -6.60
N GLU A 22 -8.94 -48.90 -7.57
CA GLU A 22 -8.66 -49.17 -8.98
C GLU A 22 -8.45 -47.83 -9.70
N LYS A 23 -7.16 -47.56 -9.95
CA LYS A 23 -6.61 -46.42 -10.67
C LYS A 23 -6.66 -46.71 -12.16
N LYS A 24 -7.17 -45.78 -12.98
CA LYS A 24 -6.54 -45.42 -14.26
C LYS A 24 -7.01 -44.05 -14.78
N GLU A 25 -5.99 -43.25 -15.08
CA GLU A 25 -5.91 -42.13 -16.05
C GLU A 25 -6.80 -40.90 -15.85
N GLN A 26 -6.29 -39.98 -15.03
CA GLN A 26 -6.62 -38.56 -15.02
C GLN A 26 -5.51 -37.78 -15.74
N SER A 27 -5.84 -37.13 -16.86
CA SER A 27 -5.03 -36.06 -17.44
C SER A 27 -4.99 -34.89 -16.46
N LYS A 28 -3.87 -34.73 -15.75
CA LYS A 28 -3.68 -33.68 -14.73
C LYS A 28 -3.62 -32.29 -15.37
N SER A 29 -4.70 -31.54 -15.17
CA SER A 29 -4.76 -30.08 -15.30
C SER A 29 -3.91 -29.39 -14.22
N SER A 30 -3.12 -28.38 -14.59
CA SER A 30 -2.24 -27.63 -13.70
C SER A 30 -2.97 -26.67 -12.74
N SER A 31 -3.03 -27.10 -11.48
CA SER A 31 -2.93 -26.46 -10.14
C SER A 31 -2.30 -25.03 -9.99
N PRO A 32 -2.36 -24.41 -8.79
CA PRO A 32 -2.48 -22.96 -8.53
C PRO A 32 -1.19 -22.13 -8.69
N ALA A 33 -1.32 -20.80 -8.65
CA ALA A 33 -0.22 -19.83 -8.72
C ALA A 33 0.94 -20.24 -7.79
N ILE A 34 2.09 -20.52 -8.39
CA ILE A 34 3.34 -20.86 -7.69
C ILE A 34 3.83 -19.57 -7.01
N ASP A 35 4.04 -19.61 -5.68
CA ASP A 35 4.73 -18.56 -4.96
C ASP A 35 6.08 -18.30 -5.65
N LYS A 36 6.35 -17.06 -6.10
CA LYS A 36 7.61 -16.75 -6.78
C LYS A 36 8.79 -17.11 -5.86
N LEU A 37 9.64 -18.04 -6.27
CA LEU A 37 10.90 -18.36 -5.58
C LEU A 37 11.89 -17.23 -5.85
N ILE A 38 12.33 -16.52 -4.81
CA ILE A 38 13.30 -15.43 -4.90
C ILE A 38 14.40 -15.62 -3.86
N LEU A 39 15.65 -15.46 -4.29
CA LEU A 39 16.85 -15.49 -3.47
C LEU A 39 17.56 -14.11 -3.55
N TYR A 40 17.70 -13.45 -2.40
CA TYR A 40 18.24 -12.11 -2.27
C TYR A 40 19.76 -12.12 -2.12
N GLY A 41 20.45 -11.47 -3.05
CA GLY A 41 21.88 -11.21 -2.99
C GLY A 41 22.16 -9.82 -2.45
N PHE A 42 22.98 -9.74 -1.41
CA PHE A 42 23.39 -8.47 -0.80
C PHE A 42 24.82 -8.12 -1.17
N LYS A 43 25.06 -6.82 -1.33
CA LYS A 43 26.40 -6.30 -1.54
C LYS A 43 27.23 -6.50 -0.27
N LYS A 44 28.36 -7.20 -0.38
CA LYS A 44 29.27 -7.56 0.72
C LYS A 44 30.72 -7.51 0.25
N GLU A 45 31.64 -7.58 1.21
CA GLU A 45 33.05 -7.85 0.91
C GLU A 45 33.22 -9.26 0.34
N ALA A 46 34.23 -9.45 -0.51
CA ALA A 46 34.51 -10.72 -1.15
C ALA A 46 34.86 -11.81 -0.10
N PRO A 47 34.38 -13.06 -0.25
CA PRO A 47 34.83 -14.19 0.56
C PRO A 47 36.30 -14.54 0.29
N LEU A 48 36.93 -15.16 1.26
CA LEU A 48 38.18 -15.89 1.05
C LEU A 48 37.84 -17.19 0.33
N MET A 49 38.13 -17.27 -0.96
CA MET A 49 37.84 -18.46 -1.79
C MET A 49 38.67 -19.68 -1.38
N ASP A 50 38.30 -20.32 -0.27
CA ASP A 50 38.93 -21.49 0.34
C ASP A 50 37.97 -22.69 0.45
N GLY A 51 36.71 -22.51 0.01
CA GLY A 51 35.68 -23.53 -0.02
C GLY A 51 34.97 -23.70 1.32
N LYS A 52 35.21 -22.84 2.31
CA LYS A 52 34.51 -22.84 3.61
C LYS A 52 33.51 -21.68 3.66
N LEU A 53 32.39 -21.90 4.35
CA LEU A 53 31.29 -20.91 4.41
C LEU A 53 31.27 -20.11 5.73
N ASP A 54 32.45 -19.79 6.28
CA ASP A 54 32.62 -19.10 7.57
C ASP A 54 32.97 -17.60 7.46
N ASP A 55 33.18 -17.10 6.23
CA ASP A 55 33.39 -15.68 5.94
C ASP A 55 32.21 -14.77 6.33
N ALA A 56 32.52 -13.50 6.57
CA ALA A 56 31.54 -12.48 6.95
C ALA A 56 30.41 -12.30 5.93
N CYS A 57 30.68 -12.46 4.63
CA CYS A 57 29.65 -12.32 3.59
C CYS A 57 28.59 -13.45 3.63
N TRP A 58 28.93 -14.62 4.19
CA TRP A 58 28.04 -15.76 4.34
C TRP A 58 27.23 -15.74 5.63
N LYS A 59 27.68 -14.96 6.61
CA LYS A 59 26.93 -14.68 7.83
C LYS A 59 25.69 -13.87 7.45
N ASN A 60 24.52 -14.45 7.72
CA ASN A 60 23.19 -13.86 7.51
C ASN A 60 22.75 -13.62 6.05
N ALA A 61 23.47 -14.17 5.08
CA ALA A 61 22.96 -14.27 3.71
C ALA A 61 21.68 -15.14 3.69
N GLN A 62 20.68 -14.75 2.88
CA GLN A 62 19.51 -15.60 2.68
C GLN A 62 19.96 -16.95 2.14
N THR A 63 19.40 -18.01 2.70
CA THR A 63 19.74 -19.38 2.31
C THR A 63 18.57 -19.99 1.54
N ALA A 64 18.79 -20.32 0.27
CA ALA A 64 17.91 -21.18 -0.50
C ALA A 64 17.94 -22.59 0.10
N MET A 65 16.76 -23.07 0.48
CA MET A 65 16.51 -24.37 1.10
C MET A 65 15.26 -25.00 0.46
N GLY A 66 14.92 -26.24 0.84
CA GLY A 66 13.66 -26.88 0.43
C GLY A 66 13.70 -27.43 -0.99
N PHE A 67 14.85 -27.94 -1.42
CA PHE A 67 15.03 -28.54 -2.74
C PHE A 67 14.09 -29.75 -2.88
N CYS A 68 13.51 -29.88 -4.07
CA CYS A 68 12.64 -31.00 -4.43
C CYS A 68 13.40 -31.99 -5.30
N LYS A 69 13.07 -33.28 -5.19
CA LYS A 69 13.51 -34.27 -6.18
C LYS A 69 12.94 -33.92 -7.55
N LEU A 70 13.75 -34.04 -8.59
CA LEU A 70 13.32 -33.76 -9.96
C LEU A 70 12.13 -34.67 -10.33
N GLY A 71 11.09 -34.09 -10.94
CA GLY A 71 9.87 -34.82 -11.30
C GLY A 71 8.87 -35.04 -10.16
N THR A 72 9.20 -34.65 -8.91
CA THR A 72 8.29 -34.83 -7.77
C THR A 72 8.13 -33.56 -6.94
N ALA A 73 7.27 -33.60 -5.92
CA ALA A 73 7.14 -32.55 -4.91
C ALA A 73 7.80 -32.95 -3.58
N ASP A 74 8.50 -34.09 -3.57
CA ASP A 74 9.12 -34.62 -2.37
C ASP A 74 10.40 -33.86 -2.08
N ALA A 75 10.67 -33.60 -0.80
CA ALA A 75 11.93 -33.03 -0.37
C ALA A 75 13.10 -33.92 -0.83
N ALA A 76 14.15 -33.28 -1.35
CA ALA A 76 15.41 -33.92 -1.63
C ALA A 76 16.13 -34.23 -0.32
N ALA A 77 16.72 -35.43 -0.27
CA ALA A 77 17.59 -35.86 0.82
C ALA A 77 18.73 -36.68 0.20
N PRO A 78 19.99 -36.46 0.60
CA PRO A 78 20.47 -35.51 1.61
C PRO A 78 20.30 -34.02 1.22
N ASP A 79 20.31 -33.12 2.21
CA ASP A 79 19.96 -31.70 2.02
C ASP A 79 20.99 -30.92 1.17
N THR A 80 20.55 -29.84 0.53
CA THR A 80 21.39 -28.92 -0.22
C THR A 80 20.94 -27.50 0.06
N ARG A 81 21.88 -26.62 0.39
CA ARG A 81 21.60 -25.22 0.71
C ARG A 81 22.53 -24.30 -0.04
N MET A 82 22.01 -23.15 -0.46
CA MET A 82 22.75 -22.19 -1.25
C MET A 82 22.56 -20.76 -0.74
N LYS A 83 23.61 -19.97 -0.78
CA LYS A 83 23.65 -18.55 -0.45
C LYS A 83 24.23 -17.77 -1.63
N ILE A 84 23.92 -16.47 -1.68
CA ILE A 84 24.47 -15.55 -2.67
C ILE A 84 24.90 -14.24 -2.00
N SER A 85 26.01 -13.68 -2.48
CA SER A 85 26.45 -12.30 -2.22
C SER A 85 27.09 -11.72 -3.49
N TYR A 86 27.36 -10.42 -3.50
CA TYR A 86 28.07 -9.79 -4.62
C TYR A 86 28.88 -8.58 -4.16
N ASP A 87 29.82 -8.13 -4.99
CA ASP A 87 30.51 -6.86 -4.82
C ASP A 87 30.45 -6.02 -6.11
N GLU A 88 31.28 -4.99 -6.24
CA GLU A 88 31.33 -4.13 -7.43
C GLU A 88 31.67 -4.87 -8.74
N LYS A 89 32.26 -6.07 -8.65
CA LYS A 89 32.88 -6.77 -9.79
C LYS A 89 32.42 -8.20 -9.96
N ASN A 90 32.00 -8.88 -8.89
CA ASN A 90 31.77 -10.33 -8.90
C ASN A 90 30.48 -10.72 -8.19
N LEU A 91 29.90 -11.84 -8.65
CA LEU A 91 28.90 -12.63 -7.94
C LEU A 91 29.57 -13.78 -7.20
N TYR A 92 29.11 -14.05 -5.99
CA TYR A 92 29.59 -15.13 -5.14
C TYR A 92 28.44 -16.05 -4.77
N PHE A 93 28.69 -17.35 -4.83
CA PHE A 93 27.75 -18.38 -4.38
C PHE A 93 28.41 -19.29 -3.38
N GLY A 94 27.76 -19.49 -2.23
CA GLY A 94 28.19 -20.41 -1.19
C GLY A 94 27.19 -21.56 -1.06
N ILE A 95 27.63 -22.80 -1.29
CA ILE A 95 26.77 -23.98 -1.32
C ILE A 95 27.26 -24.99 -0.28
N SER A 96 26.35 -25.48 0.55
CA SER A 96 26.60 -26.60 1.47
C SER A 96 25.77 -27.80 1.03
N VAL A 97 26.44 -28.93 0.87
CA VAL A 97 25.87 -30.16 0.35
C VAL A 97 26.06 -31.24 1.40
N GLU A 98 24.97 -31.75 1.96
CA GLU A 98 25.05 -32.94 2.82
C GLU A 98 25.34 -34.17 1.96
N GLU A 99 26.26 -35.02 2.41
CA GLU A 99 26.53 -36.29 1.73
C GLU A 99 27.05 -37.36 2.72
N PRO A 100 26.19 -38.30 3.16
CA PRO A 100 26.61 -39.37 4.06
C PRO A 100 27.58 -40.37 3.40
N LEU A 101 27.66 -40.40 2.06
CA LEU A 101 28.56 -41.25 1.30
C LEU A 101 29.80 -40.49 0.79
N ASN A 102 30.32 -39.53 1.58
CA ASN A 102 31.48 -38.70 1.21
C ASN A 102 32.69 -39.47 0.65
N LYS A 103 32.96 -40.68 1.15
CA LYS A 103 34.06 -41.54 0.67
C LYS A 103 33.86 -42.07 -0.76
N GLN A 104 32.64 -41.96 -1.30
CA GLN A 104 32.23 -42.46 -2.62
C GLN A 104 32.06 -41.32 -3.64
N LEU A 105 32.38 -40.07 -3.26
CA LEU A 105 32.39 -38.94 -4.18
C LEU A 105 33.34 -39.20 -5.34
N LYS A 106 32.86 -38.91 -6.55
CA LYS A 106 33.63 -38.97 -7.79
C LYS A 106 33.71 -37.56 -8.37
N SER A 107 34.83 -37.27 -9.01
CA SER A 107 35.05 -36.04 -9.77
C SER A 107 35.76 -36.37 -11.08
N ASP A 108 35.44 -35.62 -12.14
CA ASP A 108 36.07 -35.77 -13.45
C ASP A 108 36.27 -34.38 -14.06
N LYS A 109 37.55 -34.03 -14.26
CA LYS A 109 37.96 -32.76 -14.85
C LYS A 109 37.39 -32.50 -16.25
N LYS A 110 37.14 -33.55 -17.04
CA LYS A 110 36.58 -33.45 -18.40
C LYS A 110 35.06 -33.50 -18.42
N SER A 111 34.44 -34.11 -17.41
CA SER A 111 32.99 -34.33 -17.34
C SER A 111 32.46 -34.08 -15.92
N PRO A 112 32.43 -32.82 -15.42
CA PRO A 112 32.03 -32.53 -14.03
C PRO A 112 30.64 -33.08 -13.65
N TRP A 113 29.70 -33.16 -14.61
CA TRP A 113 28.36 -33.73 -14.43
C TRP A 113 28.32 -35.24 -14.14
N SER A 114 29.44 -35.95 -14.36
CA SER A 114 29.59 -37.38 -14.04
C SER A 114 29.90 -37.63 -12.57
N GLY A 115 30.31 -36.59 -11.84
CA GLY A 115 30.51 -36.57 -10.39
C GLY A 115 29.31 -35.98 -9.64
N ASP A 116 29.39 -35.98 -8.29
CA ASP A 116 28.41 -35.23 -7.47
C ASP A 116 28.64 -33.74 -7.71
N CYS A 117 27.63 -33.06 -8.26
CA CYS A 117 27.79 -31.72 -8.79
C CYS A 117 26.60 -30.80 -8.52
N ILE A 118 26.89 -29.51 -8.52
CA ILE A 118 25.93 -28.41 -8.46
C ILE A 118 25.87 -27.76 -9.83
N GLU A 119 24.66 -27.56 -10.34
CA GLU A 119 24.42 -26.84 -11.59
C GLU A 119 23.66 -25.54 -11.29
N LEU A 120 24.21 -24.42 -11.74
CA LEU A 120 23.62 -23.09 -11.65
C LEU A 120 23.12 -22.66 -13.03
N PHE A 121 21.86 -22.28 -13.08
CA PHE A 121 21.20 -21.74 -14.26
C PHE A 121 20.91 -20.27 -14.02
N ILE A 122 21.55 -19.37 -14.78
CA ILE A 122 21.53 -17.92 -14.53
C ILE A 122 21.13 -17.21 -15.82
N LYS A 123 20.04 -16.42 -15.78
CA LYS A 123 19.59 -15.58 -16.90
C LYS A 123 19.50 -14.11 -16.43
N PRO A 124 20.52 -13.29 -16.71
CA PRO A 124 20.57 -11.87 -16.31
C PRO A 124 19.49 -10.99 -16.94
N HIS A 125 19.13 -9.88 -16.27
CA HIS A 125 18.12 -8.92 -16.74
C HIS A 125 18.72 -7.62 -17.28
N GLN A 126 18.98 -7.62 -18.59
CA GLN A 126 19.20 -6.52 -19.55
C GLN A 126 20.28 -6.92 -20.57
N GLY A 127 20.01 -6.71 -21.86
CA GLY A 127 21.00 -6.79 -22.95
C GLY A 127 21.42 -8.19 -23.41
N ASN A 128 21.27 -9.24 -22.59
CA ASN A 128 21.56 -10.62 -22.99
C ASN A 128 20.67 -11.62 -22.25
N GLU A 129 19.59 -12.06 -22.91
CA GLU A 129 18.59 -13.01 -22.38
C GLU A 129 19.02 -14.49 -22.41
N ARG A 130 20.31 -14.75 -22.61
CA ARG A 130 20.82 -16.11 -22.67
C ARG A 130 20.83 -16.75 -21.28
N LEU A 131 20.49 -18.04 -21.23
CA LEU A 131 20.63 -18.83 -20.02
C LEU A 131 22.05 -19.36 -19.93
N TYR A 132 22.80 -18.85 -18.97
CA TYR A 132 24.12 -19.36 -18.64
C TYR A 132 23.99 -20.59 -17.73
N HIS A 133 24.79 -21.60 -18.04
CA HIS A 133 24.80 -22.86 -17.32
C HIS A 133 26.20 -23.10 -16.77
N VAL A 134 26.31 -23.25 -15.45
CA VAL A 134 27.57 -23.47 -14.74
C VAL A 134 27.46 -24.73 -13.93
N ILE A 135 28.40 -25.67 -14.09
CA ILE A 135 28.46 -26.91 -13.33
C ILE A 135 29.76 -26.91 -12.54
N ALA A 136 29.70 -27.24 -11.25
CA ALA A 136 30.86 -27.49 -10.41
C ALA A 136 30.70 -28.81 -9.64
N ASP A 137 31.68 -29.70 -9.75
CA ASP A 137 31.69 -30.96 -9.00
C ASP A 137 32.35 -30.83 -7.62
N ALA A 138 32.23 -31.87 -6.79
CA ALA A 138 32.84 -31.92 -5.45
C ALA A 138 34.39 -31.80 -5.46
N GLY A 139 35.04 -32.00 -6.61
CA GLY A 139 36.47 -31.78 -6.81
C GLY A 139 36.83 -30.36 -7.24
N GLY A 140 35.86 -29.46 -7.38
CA GLY A 140 36.05 -28.09 -7.87
C GLY A 140 36.25 -28.00 -9.38
N ASN A 141 35.97 -29.06 -10.15
CA ASN A 141 36.05 -29.01 -11.60
C ASN A 141 34.84 -28.27 -12.18
N ILE A 142 35.07 -27.39 -13.16
CA ILE A 142 34.04 -26.51 -13.71
C ILE A 142 33.73 -26.87 -15.15
N TYR A 143 32.45 -26.84 -15.49
CA TYR A 143 31.96 -26.64 -16.85
C TYR A 143 31.16 -25.35 -16.91
N SER A 144 31.27 -24.63 -18.02
CA SER A 144 30.39 -23.50 -18.32
C SER A 144 29.92 -23.55 -19.77
N GLY A 145 28.69 -23.12 -19.95
CA GLY A 145 28.01 -23.12 -21.22
C GLY A 145 26.86 -22.13 -21.24
N ILE A 146 26.18 -22.13 -22.37
CA ILE A 146 25.07 -21.25 -22.66
C ILE A 146 24.01 -22.04 -23.41
N ASN A 147 22.78 -21.93 -22.96
CA ASN A 147 21.65 -22.53 -23.63
C ASN A 147 21.07 -21.54 -24.64
N ILE A 148 21.07 -21.92 -25.91
CA ILE A 148 20.50 -21.15 -27.03
C ILE A 148 19.52 -22.09 -27.73
N ASP A 149 18.24 -21.71 -27.81
CA ASP A 149 17.18 -22.49 -28.47
C ASP A 149 17.06 -23.95 -27.97
N ASN A 150 17.21 -24.16 -26.65
CA ASN A 150 17.26 -25.48 -26.00
C ASN A 150 18.48 -26.35 -26.35
N GLU A 151 19.49 -25.80 -27.02
CA GLU A 151 20.78 -26.45 -27.25
C GLU A 151 21.87 -25.89 -26.32
N GLU A 152 22.56 -26.79 -25.63
CA GLU A 152 23.70 -26.47 -24.77
C GLU A 152 24.95 -26.24 -25.64
N LYS A 153 25.51 -25.03 -25.58
CA LYS A 153 26.78 -24.68 -26.24
C LYS A 153 27.83 -24.36 -25.21
N LYS A 154 28.96 -25.07 -25.29
CA LYS A 154 30.11 -24.81 -24.41
C LYS A 154 30.60 -23.38 -24.57
N LEU A 155 30.74 -22.68 -23.44
CA LEU A 155 31.20 -21.29 -23.38
C LEU A 155 32.11 -21.14 -22.16
N SER A 156 33.39 -20.89 -22.37
CA SER A 156 34.35 -20.71 -21.27
C SER A 156 34.12 -19.38 -20.56
N LEU A 157 33.52 -19.42 -19.37
CA LEU A 157 33.38 -18.25 -18.49
C LEU A 157 34.54 -18.17 -17.48
N PRO A 158 34.94 -16.97 -17.02
CA PRO A 158 36.03 -16.78 -16.06
C PRO A 158 35.60 -17.11 -14.62
N ILE A 159 35.21 -18.36 -14.38
CA ILE A 159 34.67 -18.83 -13.10
C ILE A 159 35.78 -19.41 -12.24
N LYS A 160 35.73 -19.15 -10.92
CA LYS A 160 36.53 -19.85 -9.91
C LYS A 160 35.60 -20.64 -9.01
N ALA A 161 35.91 -21.91 -8.76
CA ALA A 161 35.20 -22.78 -7.83
C ALA A 161 36.22 -23.41 -6.89
N VAL A 162 35.95 -23.39 -5.58
CA VAL A 162 36.79 -24.01 -4.57
C VAL A 162 35.89 -24.83 -3.64
N THR A 163 36.27 -26.08 -3.40
CA THR A 163 35.50 -27.00 -2.55
C THR A 163 36.27 -27.35 -1.29
N SER A 164 35.52 -27.69 -0.24
CA SER A 164 36.07 -28.25 1.00
C SER A 164 35.24 -29.47 1.42
N LEU A 165 35.90 -30.56 1.82
CA LEU A 165 35.23 -31.73 2.38
C LEU A 165 35.03 -31.51 3.89
N CYS A 166 33.84 -31.79 4.39
CA CYS A 166 33.53 -31.78 5.82
C CYS A 166 32.96 -33.13 6.27
N ASN A 167 32.75 -33.32 7.58
CA ASN A 167 32.27 -34.61 8.09
C ASN A 167 30.84 -34.95 7.64
N GLU A 168 30.03 -33.93 7.34
CA GLU A 168 28.61 -34.05 6.98
C GLU A 168 28.35 -34.03 5.47
N GLY A 169 29.39 -33.72 4.67
CA GLY A 169 29.26 -33.56 3.23
C GLY A 169 30.41 -32.76 2.63
N TRP A 170 30.09 -31.81 1.75
CA TRP A 170 31.07 -30.90 1.16
C TRP A 170 30.48 -29.51 0.96
N THR A 171 31.36 -28.51 0.92
CA THR A 171 31.02 -27.11 0.67
C THR A 171 31.71 -26.62 -0.60
N LEU A 172 31.11 -25.61 -1.21
CA LEU A 172 31.54 -25.05 -2.49
C LEU A 172 31.36 -23.54 -2.46
N GLU A 173 32.41 -22.83 -2.83
CA GLU A 173 32.35 -21.41 -3.15
C GLU A 173 32.59 -21.21 -4.64
N ILE A 174 31.73 -20.43 -5.30
CA ILE A 174 31.88 -20.05 -6.71
C ILE A 174 31.99 -18.52 -6.81
N THR A 175 32.97 -18.02 -7.55
CA THR A 175 33.06 -16.63 -8.02
C THR A 175 32.81 -16.54 -9.51
N ILE A 176 31.93 -15.63 -9.92
CA ILE A 176 31.69 -15.30 -11.33
C ILE A 176 31.80 -13.77 -11.52
N PRO A 177 32.77 -13.26 -12.30
CA PRO A 177 32.83 -11.85 -12.65
C PRO A 177 31.54 -11.38 -13.36
N LEU A 178 31.01 -10.23 -12.96
CA LEU A 178 29.83 -9.62 -13.59
C LEU A 178 30.05 -9.34 -15.08
N SER A 179 31.29 -9.07 -15.49
CA SER A 179 31.69 -8.91 -16.89
C SER A 179 31.46 -10.18 -17.73
N ALA A 180 31.40 -11.37 -17.13
CA ALA A 180 31.03 -12.61 -17.81
C ALA A 180 29.60 -12.57 -18.37
N PHE A 181 28.75 -11.73 -17.79
CA PHE A 181 27.37 -11.48 -18.18
C PHE A 181 27.20 -10.15 -18.94
N HIS A 182 28.29 -9.53 -19.39
CA HIS A 182 28.33 -8.21 -20.03
C HIS A 182 27.91 -7.02 -19.15
N TYR A 183 27.98 -7.16 -17.82
CA TYR A 183 27.79 -6.06 -16.89
C TYR A 183 29.12 -5.35 -16.60
N SER A 184 29.16 -4.02 -16.82
CA SER A 184 30.31 -3.17 -16.49
C SER A 184 30.18 -2.49 -15.12
N LYS A 185 29.05 -2.66 -14.45
CA LYS A 185 28.70 -2.13 -13.12
C LYS A 185 27.81 -3.17 -12.40
N PRO A 186 27.76 -3.20 -11.06
CA PRO A 186 26.86 -4.12 -10.34
C PRO A 186 25.39 -3.88 -10.73
N PRO A 187 24.53 -4.90 -10.57
CA PRO A 187 23.09 -4.73 -10.73
C PRO A 187 22.57 -3.61 -9.82
N VAL A 188 21.65 -2.81 -10.35
CA VAL A 188 20.94 -1.79 -9.55
C VAL A 188 20.02 -2.51 -8.57
N ASP A 189 19.78 -1.92 -7.40
CA ASP A 189 18.87 -2.47 -6.40
C ASP A 189 17.51 -2.86 -7.02
N ASN A 190 17.01 -4.02 -6.58
CA ASN A 190 15.80 -4.67 -7.08
C ASN A 190 15.87 -5.16 -8.55
N THR A 191 17.06 -5.27 -9.13
CA THR A 191 17.22 -6.00 -10.40
C THR A 191 17.04 -7.50 -10.13
N GLU A 192 16.18 -8.16 -10.91
CA GLU A 192 15.89 -9.60 -10.78
C GLU A 192 16.51 -10.40 -11.94
N TRP A 193 17.25 -11.46 -11.66
CA TRP A 193 17.77 -12.40 -12.68
C TRP A 193 17.05 -13.73 -12.55
N ARG A 194 16.64 -14.35 -13.66
CA ARG A 194 16.05 -15.70 -13.58
C ARG A 194 17.11 -16.69 -13.14
N PHE A 195 16.76 -17.57 -12.21
CA PHE A 195 17.75 -18.38 -11.54
C PHE A 195 17.20 -19.71 -11.04
N ASN A 196 18.01 -20.75 -11.19
CA ASN A 196 17.80 -22.00 -10.50
C ASN A 196 19.12 -22.67 -10.14
N VAL A 197 19.08 -23.52 -9.12
CA VAL A 197 20.19 -24.38 -8.71
C VAL A 197 19.70 -25.82 -8.59
N THR A 198 20.50 -26.74 -9.11
CA THR A 198 20.24 -28.18 -9.06
C THR A 198 21.44 -28.92 -8.52
N ARG A 199 21.21 -30.14 -8.03
CA ARG A 199 22.27 -31.09 -7.65
C ARG A 199 22.09 -32.38 -8.41
N GLY A 200 23.16 -32.85 -9.05
CA GLY A 200 23.28 -34.20 -9.59
C GLY A 200 24.04 -35.08 -8.62
N ARG A 201 23.34 -35.88 -7.81
CA ARG A 201 23.96 -36.71 -6.77
C ARG A 201 24.42 -38.05 -7.36
N ARG A 202 25.74 -38.31 -7.33
CA ARG A 202 26.35 -39.53 -7.92
C ARG A 202 26.94 -40.50 -6.91
N ALA A 203 27.15 -40.05 -5.66
CA ALA A 203 27.79 -40.85 -4.61
C ALA A 203 27.02 -42.15 -4.29
N ALA A 204 25.70 -42.20 -4.51
CA ALA A 204 24.87 -43.39 -4.30
C ALA A 204 24.75 -44.32 -5.53
N GLY A 205 25.51 -44.09 -6.60
CA GLY A 205 25.54 -44.95 -7.78
C GLY A 205 24.27 -44.95 -8.64
N ARG A 206 23.29 -44.07 -8.36
CA ARG A 206 22.07 -43.89 -9.16
C ARG A 206 22.31 -42.81 -10.22
N ASN A 207 21.99 -43.12 -11.47
CA ASN A 207 22.16 -42.17 -12.57
C ASN A 207 21.05 -41.08 -12.65
N ASP A 208 20.04 -41.15 -11.78
CA ASP A 208 18.85 -40.27 -11.83
C ASP A 208 18.55 -39.56 -10.49
N ASP A 209 19.50 -39.48 -9.56
CA ASP A 209 19.30 -38.80 -8.26
C ASP A 209 19.56 -37.29 -8.39
N TYR A 210 18.54 -36.57 -8.86
CA TYR A 210 18.59 -35.12 -9.08
C TYR A 210 17.66 -34.36 -8.14
N SER A 211 18.12 -33.22 -7.64
CA SER A 211 17.31 -32.26 -6.91
C SER A 211 17.40 -30.86 -7.50
N SER A 212 16.36 -30.05 -7.29
CA SER A 212 16.25 -28.70 -7.81
C SER A 212 15.59 -27.77 -6.80
N TRP A 213 16.03 -26.52 -6.74
CA TRP A 213 15.42 -25.50 -5.89
C TRP A 213 14.02 -25.11 -6.38
N ALA A 214 13.87 -24.86 -7.68
CA ALA A 214 12.57 -24.79 -8.31
C ALA A 214 11.96 -26.19 -8.48
N LYS A 215 10.64 -26.31 -8.36
CA LYS A 215 9.94 -27.56 -8.66
C LYS A 215 9.88 -27.79 -10.17
N LEU A 216 10.75 -28.67 -10.66
CA LEU A 216 10.89 -29.00 -12.08
C LEU A 216 10.53 -30.45 -12.35
N ASP A 217 9.92 -30.70 -13.50
CA ASP A 217 9.78 -32.05 -14.06
C ASP A 217 11.00 -32.43 -14.90
N GLN A 218 11.64 -31.42 -15.51
CA GLN A 218 12.85 -31.52 -16.32
C GLN A 218 13.64 -30.20 -16.23
N PHE A 219 14.97 -30.24 -16.33
CA PHE A 219 15.82 -29.05 -16.18
C PHE A 219 15.58 -27.96 -17.23
N THR A 220 14.99 -28.31 -18.38
CA THR A 220 14.67 -27.37 -19.46
C THR A 220 13.48 -26.45 -19.18
N GLN A 221 12.76 -26.64 -18.06
CA GLN A 221 11.62 -25.81 -17.65
C GLN A 221 12.06 -24.46 -17.06
N GLN A 222 12.76 -23.65 -17.87
CA GLN A 222 13.31 -22.36 -17.47
C GLN A 222 12.21 -21.39 -17.00
N GLU A 223 10.99 -21.53 -17.52
CA GLU A 223 9.82 -20.75 -17.12
C GLU A 223 9.43 -20.95 -15.65
N LYS A 224 9.80 -22.08 -15.04
CA LYS A 224 9.53 -22.39 -13.62
C LYS A 224 10.66 -21.98 -12.68
N PHE A 225 11.78 -21.48 -13.20
CA PHE A 225 12.90 -21.04 -12.37
C PHE A 225 12.50 -19.90 -11.43
N GLY A 226 13.21 -19.80 -10.31
CA GLY A 226 13.11 -18.68 -9.39
C GLY A 226 13.88 -17.46 -9.89
N TYR A 227 14.17 -16.54 -8.98
CA TYR A 227 14.88 -15.29 -9.27
C TYR A 227 16.00 -15.03 -8.25
N LEU A 228 17.10 -14.43 -8.70
CA LEU A 228 18.04 -13.70 -7.85
C LEU A 228 17.65 -12.23 -7.84
N ALA A 229 17.53 -11.59 -6.68
CA ALA A 229 17.28 -10.15 -6.59
C ALA A 229 18.40 -9.46 -5.82
N PHE A 230 18.95 -8.37 -6.37
CA PHE A 230 20.16 -7.72 -5.85
C PHE A 230 19.83 -6.47 -5.04
N TYR A 231 20.52 -6.28 -3.90
CA TYR A 231 20.36 -5.12 -3.02
C TYR A 231 21.70 -4.63 -2.45
N SER A 232 21.93 -3.33 -2.53
CA SER A 232 23.15 -2.66 -2.06
C SER A 232 23.13 -2.41 -0.55
N ASN A 233 21.94 -2.25 0.03
CA ASN A 233 21.74 -2.04 1.46
C ASN A 233 20.82 -3.12 2.06
N PRO A 234 21.31 -3.98 2.97
CA PRO A 234 20.53 -5.08 3.56
C PRO A 234 19.43 -4.65 4.53
N GLU A 235 19.43 -3.40 5.04
CA GLU A 235 18.68 -3.08 6.27
C GLU A 235 17.20 -2.67 6.06
N ILE A 236 16.79 -2.22 4.85
CA ILE A 236 15.45 -1.62 4.66
C ILE A 236 14.67 -2.19 3.48
N GLU A 237 15.27 -2.35 2.30
CA GLU A 237 14.49 -2.74 1.13
C GLU A 237 14.05 -4.21 1.15
N ALA A 238 14.82 -5.08 1.81
CA ALA A 238 14.46 -6.49 1.99
C ALA A 238 13.27 -6.68 2.95
N ASP A 239 13.17 -5.89 4.03
CA ASP A 239 12.02 -5.91 4.95
C ASP A 239 10.74 -5.35 4.28
N LEU A 240 10.89 -4.38 3.36
CA LEU A 240 9.79 -3.86 2.54
C LEU A 240 9.25 -4.88 1.54
N ALA A 241 10.15 -5.55 0.80
CA ALA A 241 9.78 -6.65 -0.09
C ALA A 241 9.17 -7.83 0.68
N PHE A 242 9.64 -8.09 1.91
CA PHE A 242 9.10 -9.11 2.79
C PHE A 242 7.69 -8.77 3.27
N TRP A 243 7.44 -7.53 3.68
CA TRP A 243 6.13 -7.09 4.17
C TRP A 243 5.07 -7.07 3.06
N GLU A 244 5.42 -6.58 1.85
CA GLU A 244 4.50 -6.59 0.69
C GLU A 244 4.13 -8.01 0.23
N ASN A 245 5.06 -8.96 0.36
CA ASN A 245 4.84 -10.39 0.04
C ASN A 245 4.25 -11.21 1.20
N SER A 246 4.18 -10.66 2.42
CA SER A 246 3.78 -11.39 3.64
C SER A 246 2.29 -11.73 3.76
N LYS A 247 1.48 -11.45 2.73
CA LYS A 247 0.01 -11.57 2.74
C LYS A 247 -0.58 -12.98 2.94
N ARG A 248 0.18 -13.96 3.44
CA ARG A 248 -0.32 -15.34 3.58
C ARG A 248 -0.13 -16.03 4.92
N SER A 249 0.58 -15.52 5.91
CA SER A 249 0.56 -16.14 7.25
C SER A 249 1.24 -15.26 8.29
N GLY A 250 1.11 -15.60 9.58
CA GLY A 250 1.89 -15.04 10.69
C GLY A 250 3.40 -15.24 10.53
N LEU A 251 3.98 -14.58 9.54
CA LEU A 251 5.40 -14.59 9.21
C LEU A 251 6.18 -13.59 10.07
N MET A 252 5.49 -12.59 10.64
CA MET A 252 6.01 -11.81 11.79
C MET A 252 6.22 -12.69 13.03
N ASP A 253 5.55 -13.85 13.11
CA ASP A 253 5.72 -14.83 14.20
C ASP A 253 6.83 -15.87 13.90
N ARG A 254 7.58 -15.73 12.80
CA ARG A 254 8.67 -16.64 12.42
C ARG A 254 10.03 -15.97 12.68
N PRO A 255 10.74 -16.31 13.77
CA PRO A 255 12.04 -15.71 14.13
C PRO A 255 13.16 -15.93 13.11
N GLU A 256 12.96 -16.82 12.13
CA GLU A 256 14.03 -17.34 11.27
C GLU A 256 14.12 -16.67 9.89
N VAL A 257 13.30 -15.65 9.62
CA VAL A 257 13.37 -14.91 8.35
C VAL A 257 14.57 -13.96 8.39
N SER A 258 15.41 -13.97 7.34
CA SER A 258 16.69 -13.26 7.29
C SER A 258 16.59 -11.75 7.54
N GLY A 259 15.54 -11.06 7.08
CA GLY A 259 15.32 -9.62 7.32
C GLY A 259 15.00 -9.32 8.78
N VAL A 260 14.08 -10.08 9.39
CA VAL A 260 13.75 -9.99 10.82
C VAL A 260 14.94 -10.38 11.69
N LYS A 261 15.69 -11.42 11.32
CA LYS A 261 16.90 -11.84 12.03
C LYS A 261 18.01 -10.79 11.93
N PHE A 262 18.23 -10.21 10.74
CA PHE A 262 19.17 -9.11 10.55
C PHE A 262 18.73 -7.86 11.35
N ALA A 263 17.45 -7.50 11.33
CA ALA A 263 16.88 -6.44 12.13
C ALA A 263 17.08 -6.69 13.65
N LEU A 264 16.96 -7.93 14.12
CA LEU A 264 17.23 -8.32 15.51
C LEU A 264 18.73 -8.31 15.85
N GLU A 265 19.61 -8.63 14.91
CA GLU A 265 21.07 -8.61 15.09
C GLU A 265 21.68 -7.21 15.01
N ASN A 266 21.05 -6.31 14.26
CA ASN A 266 21.41 -4.89 14.20
C ASN A 266 20.65 -4.07 15.24
N ALA A 267 19.53 -4.60 15.77
CA ALA A 267 18.84 -4.05 16.93
C ALA A 267 19.82 -3.92 18.08
N GLY A 268 20.15 -2.69 18.47
CA GLY A 268 21.08 -2.46 19.57
C GLY A 268 22.54 -2.16 19.18
N LYS A 269 22.84 -1.92 17.90
CA LYS A 269 24.09 -1.23 17.51
C LYS A 269 24.00 0.27 17.82
N GLU A 270 25.11 0.88 18.25
CA GLU A 270 25.15 2.35 18.41
C GLU A 270 25.10 3.00 17.02
N ALA A 271 24.16 3.92 16.83
CA ALA A 271 24.17 4.74 15.61
C ALA A 271 25.38 5.66 15.61
N LEU A 272 25.90 5.96 14.42
CA LEU A 272 26.73 7.14 14.25
C LEU A 272 25.85 8.36 14.52
N PRO A 273 26.28 9.32 15.35
CA PRO A 273 25.52 10.54 15.59
C PRO A 273 25.52 11.37 14.31
N ASN A 274 24.55 11.17 13.43
CA ASN A 274 24.47 11.86 12.16
C ASN A 274 23.04 12.33 11.90
N LEU A 275 22.87 13.63 11.70
CA LEU A 275 21.60 14.27 11.41
C LEU A 275 21.00 13.83 10.06
N TRP A 276 21.78 13.18 9.20
CA TRP A 276 21.38 12.76 7.86
C TRP A 276 20.92 11.30 7.78
N ASP A 277 21.21 10.50 8.81
CA ASP A 277 20.93 9.08 8.84
C ASP A 277 19.94 8.77 9.96
N TYR A 278 18.88 8.05 9.65
CA TYR A 278 17.94 7.51 10.65
C TYR A 278 17.96 6.00 10.57
N SER A 279 18.00 5.30 11.70
CA SER A 279 17.80 3.85 11.72
C SER A 279 16.80 3.45 12.79
N PRO A 280 15.73 2.71 12.43
CA PRO A 280 14.72 2.24 13.37
C PRO A 280 15.22 1.12 14.30
N PHE A 281 16.45 0.63 14.08
CA PHE A 281 17.05 -0.52 14.78
C PHE A 281 18.16 -0.12 15.76
N VAL A 282 18.45 1.17 15.95
CA VAL A 282 19.54 1.61 16.84
C VAL A 282 19.31 1.26 18.31
N LYS A 283 20.40 1.06 19.06
CA LYS A 283 20.34 0.94 20.53
C LYS A 283 19.82 2.23 21.12
N ARG A 284 18.77 2.12 21.92
CA ARG A 284 18.19 3.26 22.63
C ARG A 284 18.81 3.39 24.01
N GLU A 285 19.19 4.61 24.36
CA GLU A 285 19.33 4.98 25.76
C GLU A 285 17.93 5.24 26.34
N LYS A 286 17.58 4.61 27.48
CA LYS A 286 16.29 4.82 28.14
C LYS A 286 16.50 5.69 29.37
N MET A 287 15.85 6.86 29.45
CA MET A 287 16.03 7.78 30.59
C MET A 287 15.46 7.26 31.92
N ALA A 288 14.39 6.44 31.92
CA ALA A 288 13.82 5.84 33.15
C ALA A 288 12.75 4.74 32.93
N GLU A 289 12.34 4.09 34.03
CA GLU A 289 11.34 3.02 34.12
C GLU A 289 9.88 3.50 33.87
N SER A 290 9.56 4.79 34.02
CA SER A 290 8.21 5.34 33.86
C SER A 290 8.00 6.16 32.57
N TRP A 291 6.76 6.22 32.09
CA TRP A 291 6.38 6.94 30.85
C TRP A 291 6.43 8.46 30.96
N SER A 292 6.28 9.03 32.16
CA SER A 292 6.31 10.49 32.39
C SER A 292 7.71 11.10 32.26
N MET A 293 8.74 10.27 32.08
CA MET A 293 10.16 10.65 32.05
C MET A 293 10.84 10.31 30.72
N ARG A 294 10.06 10.08 29.65
CA ARG A 294 10.55 9.67 28.33
C ARG A 294 10.23 10.72 27.27
N GLY A 295 11.25 11.19 26.55
CA GLY A 295 11.12 12.29 25.59
C GLY A 295 10.96 13.66 26.25
N MET A 296 10.33 14.60 25.54
CA MET A 296 10.14 16.00 25.93
C MET A 296 8.86 16.18 26.78
N THR A 297 8.87 15.66 28.00
CA THR A 297 7.75 15.73 28.96
C THR A 297 7.98 16.79 30.06
N PRO A 298 6.93 17.19 30.80
CA PRO A 298 7.09 18.00 32.02
C PRO A 298 8.02 17.36 33.06
N GLY A 299 7.97 16.05 33.25
CA GLY A 299 8.86 15.34 34.18
C GLY A 299 10.32 15.38 33.74
N THR A 300 10.59 15.23 32.44
CA THR A 300 11.94 15.40 31.88
C THR A 300 12.45 16.83 32.07
N LYS A 301 11.60 17.82 31.86
CA LYS A 301 11.93 19.24 32.07
C LYS A 301 12.33 19.53 33.51
N GLU A 302 11.60 18.98 34.48
CA GLU A 302 11.89 19.16 35.91
C GLU A 302 13.21 18.48 36.31
N LYS A 303 13.45 17.25 35.85
CA LYS A 303 14.62 16.48 36.26
C LYS A 303 15.90 16.86 35.52
N TYR A 304 15.81 17.21 34.24
CA TYR A 304 16.94 17.50 33.36
C TYR A 304 16.74 18.84 32.62
N PRO A 305 16.66 19.98 33.35
CA PRO A 305 16.28 21.27 32.78
C PRO A 305 17.25 21.76 31.69
N GLU A 306 18.56 21.59 31.88
CA GLU A 306 19.55 21.99 30.88
C GLU A 306 19.47 21.16 29.59
N MET A 307 19.30 19.83 29.70
CA MET A 307 19.10 18.97 28.52
C MET A 307 17.81 19.31 27.79
N TYR A 308 16.71 19.53 28.53
CA TYR A 308 15.43 19.92 27.96
C TYR A 308 15.55 21.25 27.20
N GLN A 309 16.26 22.23 27.78
CA GLN A 309 16.52 23.52 27.14
C GLN A 309 17.35 23.33 25.86
N ALA A 310 18.46 22.58 25.93
CA ALA A 310 19.33 22.33 24.78
C ALA A 310 18.58 21.60 23.64
N ALA A 311 17.81 20.57 23.96
CA ALA A 311 16.99 19.84 22.99
C ALA A 311 15.92 20.74 22.36
N SER A 312 15.25 21.58 23.16
CA SER A 312 14.25 22.54 22.67
C SER A 312 14.86 23.57 21.72
N GLN A 313 16.03 24.10 22.06
CA GLN A 313 16.73 25.08 21.24
C GLN A 313 17.22 24.44 19.93
N LEU A 314 17.80 23.24 19.98
CA LEU A 314 18.21 22.50 18.79
C LEU A 314 17.01 22.20 17.87
N ASN A 315 15.90 21.70 18.42
CA ASN A 315 14.67 21.46 17.67
C ASN A 315 14.14 22.73 16.98
N SER A 316 14.20 23.88 17.68
CA SER A 316 13.81 25.17 17.12
C SER A 316 14.70 25.56 15.94
N LEU A 317 16.02 25.43 16.06
CA LEU A 317 16.97 25.68 14.96
C LEU A 317 16.71 24.79 13.74
N LEU A 318 16.40 23.50 13.95
CA LEU A 318 16.10 22.58 12.85
C LEU A 318 14.79 22.97 12.12
N ILE A 319 13.80 23.49 12.84
CA ILE A 319 12.54 24.00 12.26
C ILE A 319 12.79 25.32 11.51
N GLU A 320 13.45 26.30 12.15
CA GLU A 320 13.79 27.59 11.54
C GLU A 320 14.58 27.41 10.25
N LYS A 321 15.57 26.51 10.26
CA LYS A 321 16.35 26.17 9.07
C LYS A 321 15.47 25.61 7.94
N SER A 322 14.42 24.86 8.26
CA SER A 322 13.49 24.30 7.27
C SER A 322 12.65 25.38 6.60
N PHE A 323 12.24 26.41 7.33
CA PHE A 323 11.60 27.59 6.75
C PHE A 323 12.55 28.34 5.82
N THR A 324 13.81 28.52 6.23
CA THR A 324 14.84 29.14 5.39
C THR A 324 15.13 28.32 4.12
N ASP A 325 15.09 26.98 4.19
CA ASP A 325 15.21 26.12 3.00
C ASP A 325 14.03 26.25 2.04
N GLU A 326 12.80 26.44 2.52
CA GLU A 326 11.67 26.72 1.63
C GLU A 326 11.79 28.09 0.96
N GLN A 327 12.32 29.11 1.63
CA GLN A 327 12.63 30.39 0.98
C GLN A 327 13.69 30.24 -0.13
N LEU A 328 14.65 29.32 0.02
CA LEU A 328 15.59 29.00 -1.05
C LEU A 328 14.88 28.31 -2.24
N ASN A 329 13.90 27.44 -1.97
CA ASN A 329 13.05 26.88 -3.03
C ASN A 329 12.21 27.98 -3.71
N GLU A 330 11.68 28.95 -2.97
CA GLU A 330 10.97 30.10 -3.52
C GLU A 330 11.85 30.91 -4.48
N LEU A 331 13.12 31.15 -4.14
CA LEU A 331 14.09 31.79 -5.04
C LEU A 331 14.36 30.97 -6.31
N TYR A 332 14.43 29.64 -6.17
CA TYR A 332 14.55 28.73 -7.30
C TYR A 332 13.34 28.87 -8.26
N ARG A 333 12.13 28.82 -7.71
CA ARG A 333 10.87 29.00 -8.46
C ARG A 333 10.78 30.37 -9.11
N ALA A 334 11.21 31.41 -8.39
CA ALA A 334 11.23 32.78 -8.86
C ALA A 334 12.26 33.05 -9.98
N GLY A 335 13.12 32.06 -10.29
CA GLY A 335 14.08 32.16 -11.38
C GLY A 335 15.27 33.04 -11.06
N LEU A 336 15.77 33.00 -9.82
CA LEU A 336 17.03 33.66 -9.45
C LEU A 336 18.17 33.19 -10.36
N ASP A 337 19.11 34.11 -10.66
CA ASP A 337 20.32 33.79 -11.42
C ASP A 337 21.05 32.57 -10.84
N LYS A 338 21.47 31.67 -11.74
CA LYS A 338 22.05 30.38 -11.37
C LYS A 338 23.33 30.51 -10.55
N ALA A 339 24.23 31.42 -10.92
CA ALA A 339 25.51 31.58 -10.21
C ALA A 339 25.27 32.13 -8.80
N LYS A 340 24.35 33.08 -8.66
CA LYS A 340 23.95 33.60 -7.34
C LYS A 340 23.28 32.51 -6.49
N LEU A 341 22.38 31.73 -7.09
CA LEU A 341 21.72 30.61 -6.42
C LEU A 341 22.73 29.56 -5.91
N GLU A 342 23.74 29.19 -6.71
CA GLU A 342 24.79 28.25 -6.30
C GLU A 342 25.56 28.75 -5.07
N VAL A 343 25.84 30.05 -4.98
CA VAL A 343 26.46 30.67 -3.79
C VAL A 343 25.56 30.55 -2.57
N LEU A 344 24.26 30.82 -2.73
CA LEU A 344 23.29 30.73 -1.64
C LEU A 344 23.07 29.29 -1.16
N ILE A 345 23.07 28.31 -2.08
CA ILE A 345 23.04 26.88 -1.75
C ILE A 345 24.27 26.51 -0.92
N SER A 346 25.48 26.89 -1.36
CA SER A 346 26.71 26.59 -0.63
C SER A 346 26.71 27.20 0.79
N ARG A 347 26.16 28.41 0.97
CA ARG A 347 25.98 29.00 2.31
C ARG A 347 25.00 28.21 3.17
N SER A 348 23.87 27.79 2.60
CA SER A 348 22.87 26.95 3.30
C SER A 348 23.48 25.61 3.73
N GLU A 349 24.26 24.98 2.86
CA GLU A 349 24.94 23.70 3.14
C GLU A 349 25.93 23.81 4.30
N LYS A 350 26.69 24.90 4.40
CA LYS A 350 27.58 25.12 5.56
C LYS A 350 26.82 25.23 6.88
N ILE A 351 25.63 25.84 6.88
CA ILE A 351 24.77 25.87 8.08
C ILE A 351 24.26 24.47 8.40
N ASN A 352 23.89 23.68 7.39
CA ASN A 352 23.50 22.28 7.60
C ASN A 352 24.63 21.47 8.25
N ASP A 353 25.88 21.65 7.80
CA ASP A 353 27.06 20.99 8.41
C ASP A 353 27.25 21.41 9.88
N ASN A 354 27.06 22.70 10.19
CA ASN A 354 27.09 23.20 11.57
C ASN A 354 25.97 22.60 12.44
N LEU A 355 24.75 22.47 11.92
CA LEU A 355 23.63 21.85 12.65
C LEU A 355 23.90 20.36 12.92
N ASN A 356 24.50 19.64 11.96
CA ASN A 356 24.93 18.26 12.19
C ASN A 356 26.00 18.17 13.28
N LYS A 357 26.94 19.11 13.30
CA LYS A 357 27.93 19.20 14.38
C LYS A 357 27.28 19.48 15.74
N LEU A 358 26.33 20.41 15.82
CA LEU A 358 25.57 20.68 17.05
C LEU A 358 24.77 19.47 17.52
N TYR A 359 24.17 18.70 16.60
CA TYR A 359 23.51 17.43 16.91
C TYR A 359 24.48 16.43 17.56
N GLN A 360 25.69 16.31 16.99
CA GLN A 360 26.75 15.44 17.52
C GLN A 360 27.22 15.88 18.91
N GLU A 361 27.44 17.19 19.10
CA GLU A 361 27.86 17.76 20.39
C GLU A 361 26.77 17.60 21.47
N TYR A 362 25.50 17.83 21.12
CA TYR A 362 24.37 17.52 21.99
C TYR A 362 24.36 16.04 22.38
N GLY A 363 24.51 15.15 21.40
CA GLY A 363 24.55 13.70 21.64
C GLY A 363 25.69 13.26 22.56
N GLN A 364 26.87 13.87 22.41
CA GLN A 364 28.01 13.63 23.31
C GLN A 364 27.73 14.14 24.73
N ALA A 365 27.21 15.36 24.87
CA ALA A 365 26.82 15.92 26.18
C ALA A 365 25.73 15.09 26.86
N TYR A 366 24.73 14.66 26.10
CA TYR A 366 23.64 13.79 26.54
C TYR A 366 24.16 12.45 27.08
N LYS A 367 25.09 11.81 26.38
CA LYS A 367 25.69 10.54 26.83
C LYS A 367 26.60 10.71 28.05
N ASN A 368 27.25 11.87 28.19
CA ASN A 368 28.19 12.14 29.28
C ASN A 368 27.48 12.47 30.61
N ASP A 369 26.66 13.54 30.63
CA ASP A 369 25.86 13.93 31.79
C ASP A 369 24.66 14.79 31.37
N LYS A 370 23.47 14.19 31.39
CA LYS A 370 22.20 14.85 31.01
C LYS A 370 21.81 16.00 31.94
N ASN A 371 22.41 16.10 33.13
CA ASN A 371 22.14 17.19 34.05
C ASN A 371 22.95 18.45 33.72
N LYS A 372 24.03 18.33 32.94
CA LYS A 372 24.99 19.41 32.72
C LYS A 372 25.37 19.55 31.25
N MET A 373 24.66 20.43 30.55
CA MET A 373 24.95 20.75 29.16
C MET A 373 26.07 21.80 29.06
N PRO A 374 27.06 21.64 28.16
CA PRO A 374 28.15 22.61 28.03
C PRO A 374 27.64 24.00 27.63
N ALA A 375 28.13 25.06 28.30
CA ALA A 375 27.81 26.45 27.92
C ALA A 375 28.21 26.79 26.47
N SER A 376 29.26 26.15 25.95
CA SER A 376 29.70 26.29 24.55
C SER A 376 28.63 25.83 23.56
N LEU A 377 27.90 24.75 23.88
CA LEU A 377 26.83 24.21 23.03
C LEU A 377 25.72 25.25 22.83
N PHE A 378 25.29 25.92 23.90
CA PHE A 378 24.30 27.01 23.82
C PHE A 378 24.82 28.20 23.02
N SER A 379 26.07 28.62 23.25
CA SER A 379 26.67 29.72 22.49
C SER A 379 26.79 29.42 21.00
N ASP A 380 27.10 28.17 20.63
CA ASP A 380 27.19 27.76 19.23
C ASP A 380 25.81 27.60 18.58
N MET A 381 24.79 27.20 19.35
CA MET A 381 23.38 27.25 18.91
C MET A 381 22.92 28.70 18.65
N ASP A 382 23.27 29.66 19.50
CA ASP A 382 22.94 31.08 19.29
C ASP A 382 23.59 31.63 18.01
N LYS A 383 24.86 31.27 17.74
CA LYS A 383 25.54 31.62 16.48
C LYS A 383 24.83 31.01 15.27
N ALA A 384 24.39 29.75 15.36
CA ALA A 384 23.63 29.11 14.29
C ALA A 384 22.30 29.84 14.03
N ALA A 385 21.58 30.27 15.07
CA ALA A 385 20.36 31.07 14.94
C ALA A 385 20.61 32.36 14.15
N ILE A 386 21.68 33.09 14.48
CA ILE A 386 22.08 34.32 13.78
C ILE A 386 22.33 34.03 12.29
N LEU A 387 23.11 32.99 11.98
CA LEU A 387 23.42 32.62 10.59
C LEU A 387 22.17 32.24 9.78
N ILE A 388 21.24 31.50 10.40
CA ILE A 388 19.95 31.14 9.78
C ILE A 388 19.14 32.40 9.46
N LYS A 389 19.07 33.34 10.42
CA LYS A 389 18.35 34.59 10.26
C LYS A 389 18.95 35.49 9.18
N GLU A 390 20.26 35.68 9.17
CA GLU A 390 20.97 36.45 8.14
C GLU A 390 20.73 35.88 6.73
N LEU A 391 20.68 34.55 6.62
CA LEU A 391 20.38 33.87 5.37
C LEU A 391 18.93 34.11 4.92
N ALA A 392 17.96 33.97 5.83
CA ALA A 392 16.55 34.25 5.56
C ALA A 392 16.29 35.71 5.15
N GLU A 393 16.96 36.67 5.80
CA GLU A 393 16.91 38.09 5.42
C GLU A 393 17.51 38.33 4.03
N THR A 394 18.60 37.64 3.69
CA THR A 394 19.18 37.69 2.34
C THR A 394 18.19 37.19 1.31
N TYR A 395 17.54 36.04 1.57
CA TYR A 395 16.58 35.45 0.65
C TYR A 395 15.36 36.34 0.43
N SER A 396 14.82 36.92 1.51
CA SER A 396 13.67 37.83 1.44
C SER A 396 13.96 39.05 0.57
N LYS A 397 15.14 39.68 0.73
CA LYS A 397 15.56 40.82 -0.10
C LYS A 397 15.72 40.44 -1.58
N ASP A 398 16.20 39.23 -1.85
CA ASP A 398 16.35 38.74 -3.22
C ASP A 398 15.00 38.45 -3.88
N ILE A 399 14.03 37.90 -3.14
CA ILE A 399 12.65 37.72 -3.61
C ILE A 399 12.04 39.10 -3.92
N GLU A 400 12.14 40.08 -3.02
CA GLU A 400 11.63 41.44 -3.23
C GLU A 400 12.22 42.10 -4.49
N SER A 401 13.54 41.92 -4.70
CA SER A 401 14.22 42.41 -5.90
C SER A 401 13.69 41.75 -7.18
N LEU A 402 13.52 40.42 -7.18
CA LEU A 402 12.95 39.69 -8.32
C LEU A 402 11.52 40.16 -8.63
N GLN A 403 10.68 40.36 -7.61
CA GLN A 403 9.33 40.87 -7.79
C GLN A 403 9.30 42.28 -8.37
N LYS A 404 10.18 43.17 -7.88
CA LYS A 404 10.29 44.54 -8.41
C LYS A 404 10.65 44.50 -9.89
N ASN A 405 11.66 43.73 -10.26
CA ASN A 405 12.06 43.56 -11.67
C ASN A 405 10.94 42.96 -12.52
N ALA A 406 10.21 41.98 -11.98
CA ALA A 406 9.06 41.38 -12.65
C ALA A 406 7.91 42.39 -12.84
N ALA A 407 7.64 43.25 -11.87
CA ALA A 407 6.64 44.33 -11.97
C ALA A 407 7.03 45.40 -13.00
N GLU A 408 8.32 45.73 -13.13
CA GLU A 408 8.83 46.62 -14.17
C GLU A 408 8.65 46.04 -15.57
N LYS A 409 8.84 44.72 -15.73
CA LYS A 409 8.75 44.03 -17.02
C LYS A 409 7.33 43.65 -17.45
N HIS A 410 6.50 43.23 -16.50
CA HIS A 410 5.19 42.63 -16.76
C HIS A 410 4.01 43.51 -16.29
N GLY A 411 4.31 44.68 -15.72
CA GLY A 411 3.34 45.56 -15.07
C GLY A 411 2.99 45.09 -13.67
N LYS A 412 2.32 45.95 -12.89
CA LYS A 412 1.90 45.64 -11.52
C LYS A 412 0.70 44.68 -11.50
N TRP A 413 0.62 43.82 -10.47
CA TRP A 413 -0.51 42.93 -10.21
C TRP A 413 -1.01 43.09 -8.77
N THR A 414 -2.25 42.66 -8.53
CA THR A 414 -2.87 42.67 -7.20
C THR A 414 -2.71 41.31 -6.54
N VAL A 415 -2.05 41.30 -5.38
CA VAL A 415 -1.93 40.14 -4.50
C VAL A 415 -3.16 40.04 -3.61
N GLN A 416 -3.69 38.83 -3.45
CA GLN A 416 -4.82 38.54 -2.57
C GLN A 416 -4.37 37.50 -1.53
N SER A 417 -4.86 37.62 -0.29
CA SER A 417 -4.69 36.59 0.72
C SER A 417 -5.64 35.42 0.44
N PHE A 418 -5.12 34.20 0.53
CA PHE A 418 -5.89 32.96 0.47
C PHE A 418 -5.88 32.19 1.80
N ASN A 419 -5.56 32.88 2.90
CA ASN A 419 -5.80 32.35 4.23
C ASN A 419 -7.31 32.34 4.51
N ALA A 420 -7.86 31.23 5.01
CA ALA A 420 -9.23 31.22 5.48
C ALA A 420 -9.33 31.98 6.81
N SER A 421 -10.37 32.81 6.96
CA SER A 421 -10.63 33.50 8.22
C SER A 421 -11.06 32.47 9.30
N PRO A 422 -10.56 32.57 10.55
CA PRO A 422 -11.01 31.73 11.64
C PRO A 422 -12.53 31.79 11.91
N ASP A 423 -13.16 32.93 11.61
CA ASP A 423 -14.59 33.16 11.84
C ASP A 423 -15.48 32.76 10.65
N GLU A 424 -14.88 32.53 9.48
CA GLU A 424 -15.61 32.20 8.25
C GLU A 424 -15.96 30.71 8.20
N LYS A 425 -17.24 30.41 7.99
CA LYS A 425 -17.75 29.05 7.97
C LYS A 425 -17.90 28.52 6.55
N TYR A 426 -17.15 27.47 6.23
CA TYR A 426 -17.23 26.75 4.96
C TYR A 426 -18.10 25.51 5.12
N LEU A 427 -19.42 25.69 5.15
CA LEU A 427 -20.33 24.58 5.42
C LEU A 427 -20.45 23.62 4.22
N ASN A 428 -20.56 22.32 4.49
CA ASN A 428 -21.02 21.33 3.52
C ASN A 428 -22.56 21.31 3.47
N ARG A 429 -23.13 20.45 2.61
CA ARG A 429 -24.59 20.36 2.46
C ARG A 429 -25.34 19.86 3.70
N PHE A 430 -24.62 19.32 4.69
CA PHE A 430 -25.15 18.83 5.96
C PHE A 430 -24.93 19.81 7.11
N GLY A 431 -24.35 20.99 6.85
CA GLY A 431 -24.10 22.02 7.87
C GLY A 431 -22.81 21.81 8.68
N TYR A 432 -21.97 20.83 8.34
CA TYR A 432 -20.66 20.64 8.97
C TYR A 432 -19.59 21.53 8.30
N SER A 433 -18.63 22.01 9.08
CA SER A 433 -17.48 22.77 8.56
C SER A 433 -16.58 21.87 7.70
N ARG A 434 -16.20 22.36 6.52
CA ARG A 434 -15.24 21.73 5.60
C ARG A 434 -13.81 22.22 5.81
N ARG A 435 -13.55 23.02 6.84
CA ARG A 435 -12.22 23.58 7.08
C ARG A 435 -11.18 22.48 7.33
N PHE A 436 -9.92 22.73 7.01
CA PHE A 436 -8.83 21.82 7.34
C PHE A 436 -8.70 21.67 8.86
N LEU A 437 -8.92 20.46 9.35
CA LEU A 437 -8.78 20.07 10.75
C LEU A 437 -7.67 19.03 10.85
N PHE A 438 -6.63 19.37 11.61
CA PHE A 438 -5.50 18.49 11.89
C PHE A 438 -5.55 18.07 13.36
N ALA A 439 -5.73 16.78 13.59
CA ALA A 439 -5.78 16.20 14.92
C ALA A 439 -4.47 15.45 15.23
N ALA A 440 -3.98 15.57 16.47
CA ALA A 440 -2.88 14.76 16.97
C ALA A 440 -3.43 13.46 17.59
N HIS A 441 -2.89 12.32 17.15
CA HIS A 441 -3.16 11.02 17.77
C HIS A 441 -1.94 10.56 18.59
N GLU A 442 -1.99 10.74 19.92
CA GLU A 442 -0.89 10.45 20.86
C GLU A 442 -1.42 10.07 22.28
N PHE A 443 -0.55 9.60 23.19
CA PHE A 443 -0.87 9.19 24.58
C PHE A 443 -0.55 10.25 25.66
N PHE A 444 -0.52 11.53 25.30
CA PHE A 444 -0.21 12.67 26.18
C PHE A 444 1.24 12.76 26.70
N ALA A 445 2.21 12.12 26.05
CA ALA A 445 3.61 12.13 26.48
C ALA A 445 4.42 13.33 25.95
N ASN A 446 4.11 13.88 24.77
CA ASN A 446 4.97 14.88 24.11
C ASN A 446 4.21 16.12 23.57
N THR A 447 3.05 16.42 24.16
CA THR A 447 2.08 17.40 23.64
C THR A 447 2.66 18.76 23.27
N ASP A 448 3.49 19.37 24.14
CA ASP A 448 4.11 20.68 23.88
C ASP A 448 5.06 20.66 22.67
N SER A 449 5.88 19.62 22.54
CA SER A 449 6.81 19.49 21.41
C SER A 449 6.07 19.21 20.10
N LEU A 450 4.97 18.44 20.12
CA LEU A 450 4.19 18.13 18.92
C LEU A 450 3.52 19.36 18.30
N LEU A 451 3.15 20.36 19.11
CA LEU A 451 2.62 21.63 18.61
C LEU A 451 3.63 22.43 17.79
N GLN A 452 4.93 22.15 17.91
CA GLN A 452 5.96 22.75 17.06
C GLN A 452 5.97 22.16 15.64
N LEU A 453 5.38 20.96 15.45
CA LEU A 453 5.41 20.25 14.17
C LEU A 453 4.18 20.51 13.28
N GLY A 454 3.13 21.13 13.81
CA GLY A 454 1.94 21.41 13.01
C GLY A 454 0.82 22.11 13.76
N PRO A 455 -0.18 22.62 13.02
CA PRO A 455 -1.30 23.39 13.55
C PRO A 455 -2.37 22.48 14.17
N PHE A 456 -1.97 21.54 15.02
CA PHE A 456 -2.89 20.57 15.62
C PHE A 456 -3.86 21.27 16.56
N SER A 457 -5.16 21.28 16.22
CA SER A 457 -6.21 21.94 17.01
C SER A 457 -6.87 21.02 18.03
N THR A 458 -6.70 19.70 17.84
CA THR A 458 -7.50 18.66 18.48
C THR A 458 -6.62 17.49 18.86
N HIS A 459 -6.83 16.91 20.05
CA HIS A 459 -6.11 15.71 20.50
C HIS A 459 -7.04 14.51 20.69
N THR A 460 -6.55 13.30 20.47
CA THR A 460 -7.36 12.08 20.70
C THR A 460 -7.69 11.87 22.19
N LEU A 461 -8.93 11.50 22.49
CA LEU A 461 -9.28 10.79 23.72
C LEU A 461 -9.32 9.29 23.38
N HIS A 462 -8.18 8.64 23.62
CA HIS A 462 -7.95 7.26 23.20
C HIS A 462 -8.96 6.29 23.82
N ALA A 463 -9.30 5.24 23.07
CA ALA A 463 -10.32 4.26 23.45
C ALA A 463 -10.14 3.63 24.84
N ASN A 464 -8.89 3.42 25.27
CA ASN A 464 -8.57 2.89 26.61
C ASN A 464 -9.08 3.78 27.76
N TYR A 465 -9.35 5.07 27.51
CA TYR A 465 -9.98 5.95 28.48
C TYR A 465 -11.51 5.89 28.39
N LEU A 466 -12.08 5.56 27.23
CA LEU A 466 -13.53 5.56 26.99
C LEU A 466 -14.24 4.26 27.39
N ILE A 467 -13.49 3.18 27.64
CA ILE A 467 -14.05 1.89 28.06
C ILE A 467 -14.14 1.88 29.58
N PRO A 468 -15.35 1.78 30.17
CA PRO A 468 -15.48 1.65 31.61
C PRO A 468 -14.95 0.28 32.05
N LYS A 469 -14.55 0.18 33.31
CA LYS A 469 -14.28 -1.11 33.95
C LYS A 469 -15.57 -1.67 34.54
N GLN A 470 -15.63 -2.99 34.63
CA GLN A 470 -16.70 -3.68 35.34
C GLN A 470 -16.13 -4.95 35.96
N LYS A 471 -16.36 -5.13 37.27
CA LYS A 471 -15.80 -6.24 38.06
C LYS A 471 -16.46 -7.58 37.72
N ASP A 472 -17.78 -7.58 37.61
CA ASP A 472 -18.64 -8.72 37.28
C ASP A 472 -19.91 -8.22 36.58
N SER A 473 -20.75 -9.12 36.06
CA SER A 473 -21.92 -8.77 35.25
C SER A 473 -22.98 -7.92 35.96
N ASN A 474 -22.97 -7.84 37.30
CA ASN A 474 -23.93 -7.08 38.10
C ASN A 474 -23.32 -5.78 38.65
N ALA A 475 -22.00 -5.63 38.62
CA ALA A 475 -21.31 -4.43 39.10
C ALA A 475 -21.62 -3.22 38.21
N PRO A 476 -21.71 -2.00 38.80
CA PRO A 476 -21.82 -0.77 38.02
C PRO A 476 -20.56 -0.55 37.18
N TRP A 477 -20.69 0.29 36.15
CA TRP A 477 -19.59 0.68 35.28
C TRP A 477 -18.73 1.75 35.98
N ASP A 478 -17.42 1.53 36.00
CA ASP A 478 -16.42 2.41 36.58
C ASP A 478 -15.72 3.23 35.48
N TYR A 479 -15.87 4.56 35.53
CA TYR A 479 -15.33 5.52 34.57
C TYR A 479 -14.08 6.26 35.06
N SER A 480 -13.40 5.79 36.11
CA SER A 480 -12.18 6.42 36.66
C SER A 480 -11.07 6.66 35.62
N PHE A 481 -10.94 5.78 34.63
CA PHE A 481 -9.99 5.97 33.52
C PHE A 481 -10.41 7.11 32.59
N LEU A 482 -11.71 7.27 32.32
CA LEU A 482 -12.23 8.40 31.54
C LEU A 482 -11.90 9.72 32.23
N GLU A 483 -12.16 9.80 33.53
CA GLU A 483 -11.84 10.96 34.36
C GLU A 483 -10.35 11.32 34.29
N THR A 484 -9.47 10.31 34.34
CA THR A 484 -8.02 10.49 34.18
C THR A 484 -7.67 11.05 32.80
N GLY A 485 -8.24 10.52 31.73
CA GLY A 485 -8.00 11.02 30.36
C GLY A 485 -8.47 12.46 30.17
N ILE A 486 -9.63 12.82 30.73
CA ILE A 486 -10.18 14.17 30.71
C ILE A 486 -9.27 15.14 31.49
N ALA A 487 -8.80 14.75 32.67
CA ALA A 487 -7.89 15.57 33.47
C ALA A 487 -6.59 15.87 32.70
N LYS A 488 -5.96 14.83 32.13
CA LYS A 488 -4.74 14.98 31.31
C LYS A 488 -4.94 15.92 30.12
N LEU A 489 -6.06 15.80 29.43
CA LEU A 489 -6.36 16.69 28.30
C LEU A 489 -6.53 18.15 28.76
N LYS A 490 -7.21 18.38 29.90
CA LYS A 490 -7.40 19.74 30.47
C LYS A 490 -6.05 20.39 30.85
N GLU A 491 -5.12 19.59 31.38
CA GLU A 491 -3.75 20.00 31.70
C GLU A 491 -2.88 20.23 30.46
N SER A 492 -3.19 19.57 29.34
CA SER A 492 -2.47 19.75 28.08
C SER A 492 -2.78 21.10 27.39
N PRO A 493 -1.95 21.53 26.42
CA PRO A 493 -2.25 22.70 25.61
C PRO A 493 -3.46 22.51 24.68
N PHE A 494 -3.89 21.27 24.42
CA PHE A 494 -5.07 20.98 23.61
C PHE A 494 -6.36 21.21 24.39
N LYS A 495 -7.29 21.97 23.81
CA LYS A 495 -8.60 22.29 24.43
C LYS A 495 -9.78 21.61 23.75
N ARG A 496 -9.53 20.86 22.68
CA ARG A 496 -10.55 20.11 21.92
C ARG A 496 -10.11 18.67 21.75
N THR A 497 -11.09 17.78 21.59
CA THR A 497 -10.82 16.37 21.38
C THR A 497 -11.62 15.75 20.25
N TYR A 498 -11.17 14.59 19.79
CA TYR A 498 -12.04 13.63 19.12
C TYR A 498 -11.99 12.32 19.90
N CYS A 499 -13.13 11.64 19.98
CA CYS A 499 -13.27 10.44 20.79
C CYS A 499 -13.15 9.19 19.92
N VAL A 500 -12.19 8.31 20.25
CA VAL A 500 -12.00 7.04 19.53
C VAL A 500 -12.73 5.94 20.27
N LEU A 501 -13.90 5.56 19.80
CA LEU A 501 -14.68 4.48 20.39
C LEU A 501 -14.17 3.15 19.80
N LYS A 502 -13.61 2.33 20.69
CA LYS A 502 -12.50 1.37 20.51
C LYS A 502 -12.42 0.50 19.24
N GLN A 503 -12.20 1.09 18.07
CA GLN A 503 -11.39 0.47 17.02
C GLN A 503 -11.97 -0.84 16.44
N GLY A 504 -13.09 -0.70 15.75
CA GLY A 504 -13.88 -1.81 15.22
C GLY A 504 -14.98 -2.17 16.20
N LEU A 505 -16.21 -1.67 16.01
CA LEU A 505 -17.35 -2.30 16.71
C LEU A 505 -17.48 -3.79 16.35
N ALA A 506 -16.77 -4.24 15.30
CA ALA A 506 -16.54 -5.62 14.95
C ALA A 506 -15.56 -6.36 15.90
N ASP A 507 -14.60 -5.69 16.54
CA ASP A 507 -13.42 -6.26 17.22
C ASP A 507 -13.65 -6.63 18.70
N LEU A 508 -14.90 -6.96 19.07
CA LEU A 508 -15.38 -7.06 20.46
C LEU A 508 -14.80 -8.19 21.34
N GLY A 509 -13.92 -9.05 20.83
CA GLY A 509 -13.55 -10.32 21.47
C GLY A 509 -13.06 -10.23 22.92
N THR A 510 -12.02 -9.43 23.19
CA THR A 510 -11.29 -9.48 24.48
C THR A 510 -11.67 -8.39 25.48
N VAL A 511 -12.42 -7.37 25.09
CA VAL A 511 -12.56 -6.10 25.83
C VAL A 511 -13.99 -5.83 26.28
N MET A 512 -14.93 -6.69 25.89
CA MET A 512 -16.31 -6.59 26.36
C MET A 512 -16.42 -6.71 27.87
N LEU A 513 -17.32 -5.91 28.44
CA LEU A 513 -17.65 -5.95 29.84
C LEU A 513 -18.24 -7.33 30.21
N PRO A 514 -17.99 -7.84 31.43
CA PRO A 514 -18.58 -9.09 31.93
C PRO A 514 -20.10 -9.21 31.72
N GLU A 515 -20.84 -8.10 31.70
CA GLU A 515 -22.28 -8.05 31.44
C GLU A 515 -22.70 -8.67 30.09
N ILE A 516 -21.90 -8.49 29.03
CA ILE A 516 -22.25 -8.86 27.65
C ILE A 516 -21.35 -9.97 27.08
N LYS A 517 -20.10 -10.08 27.56
CA LYS A 517 -19.04 -10.88 26.94
C LYS A 517 -19.42 -12.35 26.67
N ASP A 518 -20.10 -12.98 27.62
CA ASP A 518 -20.44 -14.41 27.58
C ASP A 518 -21.91 -14.67 27.18
N LYS A 519 -22.63 -13.64 26.72
CA LYS A 519 -24.04 -13.80 26.31
C LYS A 519 -24.12 -14.58 24.99
N PRO A 520 -25.05 -15.56 24.87
CA PRO A 520 -25.24 -16.32 23.64
C PRO A 520 -25.51 -15.40 22.44
N GLY A 521 -24.90 -15.72 21.30
CA GLY A 521 -25.14 -15.02 20.04
C GLY A 521 -24.42 -13.69 19.87
N VAL A 522 -23.70 -13.17 20.87
CA VAL A 522 -22.94 -11.91 20.75
C VAL A 522 -21.71 -12.04 19.84
N HIS A 523 -21.11 -13.24 19.80
CA HIS A 523 -19.98 -13.54 18.92
C HIS A 523 -20.46 -14.22 17.64
N MET A 524 -19.81 -13.92 16.52
CA MET A 524 -20.02 -14.66 15.27
C MET A 524 -19.65 -16.13 15.44
N THR A 525 -20.25 -16.99 14.64
CA THR A 525 -19.91 -18.41 14.57
C THR A 525 -19.80 -18.78 13.09
N SER A 526 -18.76 -19.53 12.75
CA SER A 526 -18.53 -19.98 11.37
C SER A 526 -19.47 -21.12 10.99
N VAL A 527 -19.63 -21.38 9.69
CA VAL A 527 -20.51 -22.46 9.19
C VAL A 527 -20.07 -23.85 9.66
N ASP A 528 -18.77 -24.04 9.96
CA ASP A 528 -18.19 -25.25 10.53
C ASP A 528 -18.19 -25.27 12.08
N ASN A 529 -18.97 -24.37 12.71
CA ASN A 529 -19.16 -24.23 14.16
C ASN A 529 -17.87 -23.92 14.94
N LEU A 530 -16.89 -23.28 14.32
CA LEU A 530 -15.71 -22.77 15.02
C LEU A 530 -16.00 -21.37 15.60
N PRO A 531 -15.61 -21.11 16.86
CA PRO A 531 -15.70 -19.79 17.47
C PRO A 531 -14.65 -18.84 16.86
N PRO A 532 -14.86 -17.52 16.99
CA PRO A 532 -13.89 -16.55 16.52
C PRO A 532 -12.60 -16.65 17.37
N TYR A 533 -11.48 -16.35 16.74
CA TYR A 533 -10.19 -16.31 17.40
C TYR A 533 -10.09 -15.07 18.30
N THR A 534 -9.93 -15.27 19.62
CA THR A 534 -9.97 -14.18 20.62
C THR A 534 -8.69 -13.99 21.47
N LYS A 535 -7.52 -14.41 20.97
CA LYS A 535 -6.24 -14.42 21.75
C LYS A 535 -5.15 -13.47 21.21
N GLY A 536 -5.46 -12.46 20.41
CA GLY A 536 -4.49 -11.55 19.81
C GLY A 536 -4.14 -10.34 20.69
N ALA A 537 -2.85 -10.00 20.80
CA ALA A 537 -2.33 -8.89 21.62
C ALA A 537 -2.79 -7.48 21.21
N LEU A 538 -3.42 -7.33 20.02
CA LEU A 538 -3.92 -6.07 19.47
C LEU A 538 -5.45 -6.04 19.28
N GLY A 539 -6.18 -7.10 19.65
CA GLY A 539 -7.65 -7.12 19.61
C GLY A 539 -8.32 -7.09 18.22
N GLN A 540 -7.58 -7.20 17.11
CA GLN A 540 -8.14 -7.26 15.74
C GLN A 540 -8.75 -8.62 15.40
N GLU A 541 -9.88 -8.94 16.03
CA GLU A 541 -10.46 -10.28 16.07
C GLU A 541 -11.81 -10.35 15.36
N ARG A 542 -12.40 -9.20 15.05
CA ARG A 542 -13.64 -9.01 14.28
C ARG A 542 -14.73 -9.98 14.69
N ALA A 543 -14.88 -10.24 15.99
CA ALA A 543 -15.72 -11.31 16.52
C ALA A 543 -17.21 -10.95 16.67
N ALA A 544 -17.60 -9.68 16.55
CA ALA A 544 -18.96 -9.22 16.85
C ALA A 544 -20.02 -9.77 15.88
N ASN A 545 -21.08 -10.39 16.42
CA ASN A 545 -22.26 -10.72 15.63
C ASN A 545 -23.18 -9.50 15.51
N ILE A 546 -23.07 -8.77 14.41
CA ILE A 546 -23.85 -7.53 14.17
C ILE A 546 -25.37 -7.77 14.14
N HIS A 547 -25.81 -9.01 13.91
CA HIS A 547 -27.22 -9.39 13.89
C HIS A 547 -27.79 -9.66 15.29
N SER A 548 -26.95 -9.69 16.34
CA SER A 548 -27.37 -9.92 17.71
C SER A 548 -28.14 -8.72 18.28
N LYS A 549 -29.39 -8.95 18.68
CA LYS A 549 -30.20 -7.95 19.39
C LYS A 549 -29.54 -7.53 20.71
N GLN A 550 -29.05 -8.48 21.50
CA GLN A 550 -28.45 -8.20 22.81
C GLN A 550 -27.18 -7.33 22.68
N LEU A 551 -26.36 -7.60 21.66
CA LEU A 551 -25.19 -6.78 21.39
C LEU A 551 -25.60 -5.33 21.06
N ASN A 552 -26.56 -5.15 20.15
CA ASN A 552 -26.98 -3.82 19.73
C ASN A 552 -27.60 -3.00 20.87
N GLU A 553 -28.41 -3.62 21.74
CA GLU A 553 -28.94 -2.99 22.95
C GLU A 553 -27.81 -2.60 23.92
N PHE A 554 -26.78 -3.44 24.06
CA PHE A 554 -25.61 -3.12 24.87
C PHE A 554 -24.80 -1.96 24.30
N LEU A 555 -24.56 -1.92 22.99
CA LEU A 555 -23.83 -0.83 22.33
C LEU A 555 -24.58 0.49 22.50
N GLU A 556 -25.90 0.48 22.36
CA GLU A 556 -26.73 1.66 22.62
C GLU A 556 -26.55 2.19 24.05
N LYS A 557 -26.68 1.29 25.04
CA LYS A 557 -26.43 1.60 26.46
C LYS A 557 -25.01 2.15 26.68
N TYR A 558 -24.02 1.54 26.03
CA TYR A 558 -22.60 1.93 26.15
C TYR A 558 -22.37 3.34 25.64
N PHE A 559 -22.85 3.66 24.45
CA PHE A 559 -22.66 4.99 23.86
C PHE A 559 -23.42 6.07 24.64
N LYS A 560 -24.69 5.83 25.00
CA LYS A 560 -25.50 6.78 25.77
C LYS A 560 -24.84 7.15 27.10
N ARG A 561 -24.36 6.16 27.85
CA ARG A 561 -23.70 6.39 29.15
C ARG A 561 -22.34 7.05 29.01
N THR A 562 -21.49 6.56 28.11
CA THR A 562 -20.15 7.11 27.89
C THR A 562 -20.21 8.55 27.43
N TRP A 563 -21.12 8.87 26.49
CA TRP A 563 -21.36 10.25 26.10
C TRP A 563 -21.86 11.10 27.27
N GLY A 564 -22.79 10.58 28.08
CA GLY A 564 -23.28 11.27 29.27
C GLY A 564 -22.17 11.66 30.26
N GLU A 565 -21.13 10.83 30.42
CA GLU A 565 -19.96 11.17 31.25
C GLU A 565 -19.04 12.20 30.56
N ILE A 566 -18.80 12.07 29.25
CA ILE A 566 -18.01 13.05 28.50
C ILE A 566 -18.68 14.43 28.52
N SER A 567 -19.99 14.51 28.26
CA SER A 567 -20.73 15.77 28.16
C SER A 567 -20.75 16.53 29.49
N LYS A 568 -20.84 15.82 30.63
CA LYS A 568 -20.76 16.43 31.98
C LYS A 568 -19.43 17.15 32.23
N SER A 569 -18.35 16.73 31.57
CA SER A 569 -17.03 17.33 31.77
C SER A 569 -16.85 18.71 31.13
N GLY A 570 -17.77 19.10 30.24
CA GLY A 570 -17.72 20.32 29.43
C GLY A 570 -16.70 20.29 28.30
N LEU A 571 -16.13 19.12 27.98
CA LEU A 571 -15.08 18.99 26.98
C LEU A 571 -15.61 19.17 25.55
N PRO A 572 -15.06 20.10 24.74
CA PRO A 572 -15.43 20.23 23.34
C PRO A 572 -14.96 19.03 22.51
N VAL A 573 -15.89 18.34 21.87
CA VAL A 573 -15.63 17.20 20.98
C VAL A 573 -15.86 17.61 19.52
N ASP A 574 -14.87 17.42 18.67
CA ASP A 574 -14.88 17.74 17.23
C ASP A 574 -15.56 16.66 16.39
N PHE A 575 -15.30 15.39 16.68
CA PHE A 575 -15.91 14.25 16.01
C PHE A 575 -15.78 12.96 16.82
N PHE A 576 -16.60 11.96 16.49
CA PHE A 576 -16.42 10.58 16.96
C PHE A 576 -15.73 9.75 15.88
N LEU A 577 -14.75 8.92 16.25
CA LEU A 577 -14.24 7.86 15.38
C LEU A 577 -14.79 6.52 15.88
N PHE A 578 -15.42 5.76 14.98
CA PHE A 578 -15.92 4.42 15.28
C PHE A 578 -15.53 3.44 14.17
N ALA A 579 -15.57 2.15 14.51
CA ALA A 579 -15.38 1.04 13.57
C ALA A 579 -14.09 1.04 12.71
N GLN A 580 -12.99 1.66 13.17
CA GLN A 580 -11.68 1.64 12.49
C GLN A 580 -11.32 0.28 11.87
N GLU A 581 -10.81 0.30 10.63
CA GLU A 581 -10.36 -0.86 9.87
C GLU A 581 -11.44 -1.95 9.73
N ALA A 582 -12.70 -1.54 9.61
CA ALA A 582 -13.85 -2.41 9.48
C ALA A 582 -13.70 -3.43 8.34
N LYS A 583 -14.14 -4.67 8.59
CA LYS A 583 -14.28 -5.74 7.58
C LYS A 583 -15.46 -6.64 7.92
N ASN A 584 -16.13 -7.16 6.90
CA ASN A 584 -17.29 -8.06 7.03
C ASN A 584 -16.91 -9.56 7.09
N THR A 585 -15.70 -9.86 7.57
CA THR A 585 -15.16 -11.20 7.76
C THR A 585 -14.46 -11.29 9.11
N PHE A 586 -14.29 -12.50 9.62
CA PHE A 586 -13.64 -12.75 10.91
C PHE A 586 -12.66 -13.92 10.84
N ARG A 587 -11.85 -14.08 11.89
CA ARG A 587 -10.85 -15.15 11.96
C ARG A 587 -11.27 -16.25 12.91
N VAL A 588 -10.94 -17.49 12.57
CA VAL A 588 -11.08 -18.68 13.42
C VAL A 588 -9.74 -19.38 13.58
N VAL A 589 -9.64 -20.26 14.57
CA VAL A 589 -8.53 -21.23 14.68
C VAL A 589 -9.10 -22.62 14.40
N THR A 590 -8.56 -23.28 13.37
CA THR A 590 -8.98 -24.64 13.02
C THR A 590 -8.43 -25.66 14.00
N LYS A 591 -8.93 -26.91 13.91
CA LYS A 591 -8.45 -28.04 14.72
C LYS A 591 -6.94 -28.28 14.58
N ASP A 592 -6.36 -27.93 13.44
CA ASP A 592 -4.92 -28.05 13.15
C ASP A 592 -4.11 -26.81 13.61
N ASN A 593 -4.69 -25.96 14.45
CA ASN A 593 -4.09 -24.74 14.97
C ASN A 593 -3.70 -23.71 13.87
N LYS A 594 -4.42 -23.70 12.74
CA LYS A 594 -4.25 -22.69 11.68
C LYS A 594 -5.24 -21.56 11.86
N LYS A 595 -4.77 -20.31 11.71
CA LYS A 595 -5.62 -19.12 11.66
C LYS A 595 -6.17 -18.97 10.25
N GLU A 596 -7.49 -18.95 10.11
CA GLU A 596 -8.16 -18.84 8.82
C GLU A 596 -9.27 -17.78 8.85
N GLU A 597 -9.60 -17.23 7.69
CA GLU A 597 -10.67 -16.26 7.52
C GLU A 597 -12.01 -16.98 7.26
N ARG A 598 -13.11 -16.38 7.73
CA ARG A 598 -14.49 -16.86 7.60
C ARG A 598 -15.41 -15.71 7.24
N SER A 599 -16.46 -16.03 6.49
CA SER A 599 -17.52 -15.09 6.16
C SER A 599 -18.48 -14.96 7.34
N MET A 600 -19.02 -13.76 7.55
CA MET A 600 -20.17 -13.59 8.44
C MET A 600 -21.44 -14.22 7.85
N GLY A 601 -22.51 -14.32 8.64
CA GLY A 601 -23.85 -14.53 8.10
C GLY A 601 -24.49 -15.91 8.33
N PHE A 602 -23.88 -16.78 9.13
CA PHE A 602 -24.32 -18.18 9.30
C PHE A 602 -25.11 -18.44 10.59
N THR A 603 -25.46 -17.41 11.36
CA THR A 603 -26.32 -17.55 12.54
C THR A 603 -27.81 -17.53 12.15
N PRO A 604 -28.73 -18.03 12.99
CA PRO A 604 -30.17 -17.97 12.69
C PRO A 604 -30.69 -16.55 12.44
N ASP A 605 -30.22 -15.57 13.22
CA ASP A 605 -30.59 -14.15 13.04
C ASP A 605 -30.07 -13.61 11.70
N ALA A 606 -28.89 -14.04 11.29
CA ALA A 606 -28.31 -13.65 10.02
C ALA A 606 -29.06 -14.28 8.83
N GLN A 607 -29.47 -15.55 8.94
CA GLN A 607 -30.32 -16.20 7.93
C GLN A 607 -31.65 -15.46 7.74
N LYS A 608 -32.29 -15.06 8.86
CA LYS A 608 -33.50 -14.24 8.80
C LYS A 608 -33.25 -12.90 8.11
N SER A 609 -32.16 -12.22 8.45
CA SER A 609 -31.75 -10.97 7.79
C SER A 609 -31.50 -11.16 6.29
N PHE A 610 -30.94 -12.29 5.87
CA PHE A 610 -30.76 -12.62 4.46
C PHE A 610 -32.09 -12.81 3.72
N HIS A 611 -33.05 -13.51 4.32
CA HIS A 611 -34.40 -13.68 3.74
C HIS A 611 -35.14 -12.35 3.59
N GLU A 612 -35.05 -11.47 4.60
CA GLU A 612 -35.60 -10.12 4.54
C GLU A 612 -34.93 -9.27 3.45
N TYR A 613 -33.62 -9.39 3.30
CA TYR A 613 -32.87 -8.75 2.23
C TYR A 613 -33.36 -9.22 0.84
N LEU A 614 -33.56 -10.53 0.63
CA LEU A 614 -34.06 -11.06 -0.64
C LEU A 614 -35.49 -10.59 -0.94
N LYS A 615 -36.38 -10.56 0.07
CA LYS A 615 -37.74 -10.01 -0.05
C LYS A 615 -37.76 -8.54 -0.46
N GLY A 616 -36.77 -7.75 -0.02
CA GLY A 616 -36.60 -6.36 -0.46
C GLY A 616 -35.92 -6.21 -1.83
N ARG A 617 -35.20 -7.25 -2.29
CA ARG A 617 -34.40 -7.23 -3.52
C ARG A 617 -35.17 -7.69 -4.75
N TYR A 618 -36.13 -8.60 -4.57
CA TYR A 618 -36.96 -9.23 -5.59
C TYR A 618 -38.44 -9.01 -5.25
N ALA A 619 -39.27 -8.69 -6.24
CA ALA A 619 -40.70 -8.43 -6.01
C ALA A 619 -41.47 -9.70 -5.61
N SER A 620 -40.98 -10.89 -6.00
CA SER A 620 -41.60 -12.19 -5.70
C SER A 620 -40.58 -13.32 -5.77
N ILE A 621 -40.93 -14.50 -5.22
CA ILE A 621 -40.08 -15.68 -5.33
C ILE A 621 -40.04 -16.22 -6.76
N GLU A 622 -41.12 -16.04 -7.53
CA GLU A 622 -41.22 -16.40 -8.94
C GLU A 622 -40.24 -15.58 -9.79
N GLU A 623 -40.09 -14.28 -9.49
CA GLU A 623 -39.11 -13.41 -10.15
C GLU A 623 -37.67 -13.88 -9.85
N LEU A 624 -37.38 -14.16 -8.58
CA LEU A 624 -36.08 -14.67 -8.15
C LEU A 624 -35.76 -15.98 -8.86
N ASN A 625 -36.67 -16.95 -8.84
CA ASN A 625 -36.52 -18.24 -9.50
C ASN A 625 -36.28 -18.09 -11.00
N LYS A 626 -37.03 -17.21 -11.67
CA LYS A 626 -36.83 -16.91 -13.09
C LYS A 626 -35.43 -16.33 -13.35
N ARG A 627 -34.97 -15.39 -12.53
CA ARG A 627 -33.66 -14.75 -12.72
C ARG A 627 -32.51 -15.71 -12.44
N TRP A 628 -32.61 -16.50 -11.37
CA TRP A 628 -31.56 -17.41 -10.94
C TRP A 628 -31.60 -18.78 -11.63
N ASN A 629 -32.65 -19.06 -12.42
CA ASN A 629 -32.96 -20.40 -12.92
C ASN A 629 -33.04 -21.41 -11.77
N ALA A 630 -33.91 -21.13 -10.79
CA ALA A 630 -34.10 -21.89 -9.55
C ALA A 630 -35.59 -22.24 -9.34
N GLU A 631 -35.89 -23.03 -8.31
CA GLU A 631 -37.24 -23.58 -8.03
C GLU A 631 -37.63 -23.49 -6.54
N TYR A 632 -37.29 -22.40 -5.86
CA TYR A 632 -37.67 -22.18 -4.44
C TYR A 632 -39.17 -21.91 -4.30
N LYS A 633 -39.84 -22.47 -3.29
CA LYS A 633 -41.28 -22.23 -3.04
C LYS A 633 -41.53 -20.96 -2.24
N SER A 634 -40.55 -20.51 -1.47
CA SER A 634 -40.60 -19.27 -0.72
C SER A 634 -39.19 -18.73 -0.49
N PHE A 635 -39.08 -17.46 -0.09
CA PHE A 635 -37.80 -16.88 0.29
C PHE A 635 -37.15 -17.58 1.49
N ASP A 636 -37.97 -18.15 2.38
CA ASP A 636 -37.48 -18.80 3.61
C ASP A 636 -36.78 -20.14 3.31
N GLU A 637 -36.99 -20.73 2.12
CA GLU A 637 -36.26 -21.91 1.63
C GLU A 637 -34.86 -21.57 1.09
N VAL A 638 -34.54 -20.29 0.88
CA VAL A 638 -33.27 -19.85 0.30
C VAL A 638 -32.20 -19.78 1.38
N ASN A 639 -31.44 -20.86 1.57
CA ASN A 639 -30.36 -20.89 2.54
C ASN A 639 -29.08 -20.20 2.01
N PRO A 640 -28.29 -19.53 2.87
CA PRO A 640 -26.95 -19.06 2.53
C PRO A 640 -26.08 -20.12 1.87
N VAL A 641 -25.16 -19.71 0.98
CA VAL A 641 -24.16 -20.64 0.39
C VAL A 641 -23.21 -21.17 1.46
N ASN A 642 -22.50 -22.26 1.16
CA ASN A 642 -21.32 -22.65 1.94
C ASN A 642 -20.30 -21.50 1.98
N ASP A 643 -19.58 -21.36 3.09
CA ASP A 643 -18.54 -20.34 3.23
C ASP A 643 -17.46 -20.51 2.15
N LYS A 644 -17.25 -19.46 1.36
CA LYS A 644 -16.28 -19.39 0.27
C LYS A 644 -14.84 -19.66 0.71
N PHE A 645 -14.52 -19.44 1.99
CA PHE A 645 -13.21 -19.73 2.56
C PHE A 645 -13.00 -21.22 2.88
N ILE A 646 -14.09 -21.99 2.99
CA ILE A 646 -14.04 -23.45 3.22
C ILE A 646 -14.19 -24.18 1.89
N ASN A 647 -15.21 -23.83 1.12
CA ASN A 647 -15.48 -24.43 -0.18
C ASN A 647 -15.69 -23.34 -1.22
N ARG A 648 -14.64 -23.09 -2.01
CA ARG A 648 -14.64 -22.08 -3.06
C ARG A 648 -15.58 -22.51 -4.19
N PRO A 649 -16.61 -21.72 -4.54
CA PRO A 649 -17.47 -22.05 -5.67
C PRO A 649 -16.68 -22.08 -6.98
N SER A 650 -16.93 -23.08 -7.82
CA SER A 650 -16.28 -23.21 -9.14
C SER A 650 -16.93 -22.37 -10.23
N LYS A 651 -18.18 -21.92 -10.01
CA LYS A 651 -18.97 -21.06 -10.89
C LYS A 651 -19.82 -20.10 -10.08
N LEU A 652 -20.12 -18.95 -10.67
CA LEU A 652 -21.04 -17.98 -10.09
C LEU A 652 -22.47 -18.51 -10.19
N THR A 653 -23.28 -18.21 -9.17
CA THR A 653 -24.73 -18.41 -9.16
C THR A 653 -25.40 -17.17 -8.60
N GLY A 654 -26.68 -16.96 -8.89
CA GLY A 654 -27.45 -15.85 -8.30
C GLY A 654 -27.43 -15.85 -6.77
N LEU A 655 -27.53 -17.04 -6.15
CA LEU A 655 -27.44 -17.20 -4.70
C LEU A 655 -26.06 -16.78 -4.14
N ALA A 656 -24.96 -17.23 -4.75
CA ALA A 656 -23.62 -16.87 -4.29
C ALA A 656 -23.35 -15.37 -4.43
N PHE A 657 -23.79 -14.77 -5.53
CA PHE A 657 -23.68 -13.33 -5.77
C PHE A 657 -24.46 -12.52 -4.74
N GLU A 658 -25.73 -12.86 -4.50
CA GLU A 658 -26.59 -12.12 -3.58
C GLU A 658 -26.19 -12.32 -2.12
N HIS A 659 -25.67 -13.50 -1.76
CA HIS A 659 -25.09 -13.71 -0.43
C HIS A 659 -23.85 -12.83 -0.20
N GLU A 660 -22.90 -12.78 -1.16
CA GLU A 660 -21.72 -11.91 -1.07
C GLU A 660 -22.12 -10.43 -0.93
N ARG A 661 -23.08 -9.99 -1.75
CA ARG A 661 -23.60 -8.62 -1.71
C ARG A 661 -24.30 -8.31 -0.39
N TRP A 662 -25.15 -9.22 0.09
CA TRP A 662 -25.84 -9.07 1.37
C TRP A 662 -24.87 -8.91 2.52
N CYS A 663 -23.84 -9.76 2.64
CA CYS A 663 -22.82 -9.65 3.69
C CYS A 663 -22.18 -8.25 3.75
N ARG A 664 -22.00 -7.60 2.60
CA ARG A 664 -21.44 -6.24 2.52
C ARG A 664 -22.48 -5.18 2.92
N VAL A 665 -23.69 -5.26 2.37
CA VAL A 665 -24.76 -4.28 2.62
C VAL A 665 -25.26 -4.33 4.06
N THR A 666 -25.48 -5.52 4.63
CA THR A 666 -25.97 -5.67 6.00
C THR A 666 -24.98 -5.10 7.02
N PHE A 667 -23.68 -5.25 6.76
CA PHE A 667 -22.63 -4.70 7.60
C PHE A 667 -22.62 -3.15 7.56
N LEU A 668 -22.71 -2.56 6.36
CA LEU A 668 -22.81 -1.11 6.20
C LEU A 668 -24.06 -0.51 6.85
N ARG A 669 -25.21 -1.18 6.76
CA ARG A 669 -26.46 -0.72 7.41
C ARG A 669 -26.36 -0.72 8.92
N TRP A 670 -25.64 -1.68 9.49
CA TRP A 670 -25.36 -1.68 10.91
C TRP A 670 -24.47 -0.50 11.31
N LEU A 671 -23.41 -0.19 10.54
CA LEU A 671 -22.59 1.01 10.76
C LEU A 671 -23.41 2.31 10.64
N LYS A 672 -24.34 2.38 9.68
CA LYS A 672 -25.30 3.50 9.59
C LYS A 672 -26.13 3.63 10.87
N GLY A 673 -26.64 2.53 11.42
CA GLY A 673 -27.38 2.54 12.69
C GLY A 673 -26.55 3.09 13.86
N VAL A 674 -25.27 2.76 13.92
CA VAL A 674 -24.32 3.33 14.90
C VAL A 674 -24.17 4.85 14.69
N LYS A 675 -24.00 5.30 13.45
CA LYS A 675 -23.93 6.73 13.12
C LYS A 675 -25.19 7.48 13.55
N ASP A 676 -26.36 6.94 13.23
CA ASP A 676 -27.64 7.54 13.58
C ASP A 676 -27.78 7.69 15.11
N LEU A 677 -27.31 6.70 15.87
CA LEU A 677 -27.27 6.78 17.33
C LEU A 677 -26.35 7.89 17.84
N PHE A 678 -25.19 8.14 17.21
CA PHE A 678 -24.36 9.29 17.58
C PHE A 678 -25.09 10.61 17.36
N HIS A 679 -25.86 10.74 16.28
CA HIS A 679 -26.67 11.94 16.03
C HIS A 679 -27.83 12.09 17.00
N GLU A 680 -28.38 10.98 17.52
CA GLU A 680 -29.38 11.00 18.60
C GLU A 680 -28.78 11.54 19.91
N ILE A 681 -27.63 10.99 20.33
CA ILE A 681 -27.08 11.30 21.66
C ILE A 681 -26.28 12.61 21.68
N ALA A 682 -25.63 12.95 20.57
CA ALA A 682 -24.70 14.06 20.44
C ALA A 682 -24.96 14.86 19.15
N PRO A 683 -26.12 15.55 19.04
CA PRO A 683 -26.51 16.26 17.84
C PRO A 683 -25.48 17.35 17.48
N GLY A 684 -25.10 17.40 16.21
CA GLY A 684 -24.14 18.38 15.68
C GLY A 684 -22.67 17.95 15.72
N ILE A 685 -22.35 16.79 16.32
CA ILE A 685 -21.01 16.23 16.29
C ILE A 685 -20.93 15.18 15.16
N PRO A 686 -20.08 15.38 14.13
CA PRO A 686 -19.95 14.44 13.03
C PRO A 686 -19.33 13.12 13.50
N ALA A 687 -19.73 12.03 12.85
CA ALA A 687 -19.16 10.71 13.05
C ALA A 687 -18.28 10.33 11.86
N MET A 688 -17.04 9.96 12.17
CA MET A 688 -16.02 9.49 11.24
C MET A 688 -15.93 7.97 11.30
N GLU A 689 -15.78 7.37 10.14
CA GLU A 689 -15.51 5.95 9.99
C GLU A 689 -14.30 5.78 9.06
N ASP A 690 -13.42 4.84 9.42
CA ASP A 690 -12.19 4.52 8.71
C ASP A 690 -12.15 3.05 8.20
N MET A 691 -12.89 2.79 7.14
CA MET A 691 -13.20 1.48 6.53
C MET A 691 -12.07 0.89 5.66
N SER A 692 -10.80 1.18 5.92
CA SER A 692 -9.72 0.95 4.96
C SER A 692 -9.70 -0.44 4.31
N TYR A 693 -9.92 -1.53 5.07
CA TYR A 693 -10.05 -2.88 4.49
C TYR A 693 -11.30 -3.11 3.64
N PHE A 694 -12.45 -2.57 4.06
CA PHE A 694 -13.70 -2.71 3.34
C PHE A 694 -13.72 -1.91 2.03
N LEU A 695 -13.10 -0.72 2.02
CA LEU A 695 -13.02 0.14 0.84
C LEU A 695 -12.13 -0.49 -0.25
N ILE A 696 -10.98 -1.07 0.12
CA ILE A 696 -10.11 -1.75 -0.86
C ILE A 696 -10.73 -3.02 -1.46
N ASP A 697 -11.72 -3.62 -0.80
CA ASP A 697 -12.51 -4.74 -1.36
C ASP A 697 -13.54 -4.28 -2.42
N GLY A 698 -13.51 -3.00 -2.82
CA GLY A 698 -14.28 -2.45 -3.93
C GLY A 698 -15.68 -1.95 -3.58
N ASN A 699 -15.91 -1.54 -2.33
CA ASN A 699 -17.26 -1.21 -1.82
C ASN A 699 -17.51 0.29 -1.59
N ILE A 700 -16.67 1.17 -2.12
CA ILE A 700 -16.70 2.58 -1.76
C ILE A 700 -18.07 3.19 -2.02
N TYR A 701 -18.63 2.99 -3.20
CA TYR A 701 -19.96 3.52 -3.52
C TYR A 701 -21.05 3.04 -2.55
N LEU A 702 -21.02 1.76 -2.16
CA LEU A 702 -21.97 1.23 -1.19
C LEU A 702 -21.86 1.95 0.15
N ALA A 703 -20.65 2.25 0.62
CA ALA A 703 -20.45 2.97 1.87
C ALA A 703 -21.03 4.39 1.84
N PHE A 704 -20.87 5.11 0.73
CA PHE A 704 -21.51 6.41 0.52
C PHE A 704 -23.03 6.29 0.39
N LYS A 705 -23.53 5.28 -0.34
CA LYS A 705 -24.95 5.03 -0.59
C LYS A 705 -25.72 4.70 0.69
N GLU A 706 -25.16 3.84 1.53
CA GLU A 706 -25.76 3.46 2.82
C GLU A 706 -25.54 4.53 3.90
N ASP A 707 -24.90 5.66 3.57
CA ASP A 707 -24.80 6.84 4.42
C ASP A 707 -24.13 6.59 5.78
N ILE A 708 -23.04 5.82 5.79
CA ILE A 708 -22.56 5.25 7.05
C ILE A 708 -21.75 6.20 7.93
N ALA A 709 -21.24 7.31 7.39
CA ALA A 709 -20.46 8.29 8.14
C ALA A 709 -20.65 9.71 7.59
N ASP A 710 -20.31 10.71 8.39
CA ASP A 710 -20.25 12.13 7.98
C ASP A 710 -18.87 12.49 7.43
N ILE A 711 -17.83 11.89 8.01
CA ILE A 711 -16.45 11.96 7.57
C ILE A 711 -16.04 10.57 7.06
N MET A 712 -15.81 10.46 5.75
CA MET A 712 -15.37 9.23 5.11
C MET A 712 -13.85 9.19 5.12
N SER A 713 -13.25 8.26 5.87
CA SER A 713 -11.79 8.12 5.96
C SER A 713 -11.27 6.89 5.24
N PHE A 714 -10.02 6.99 4.80
CA PHE A 714 -9.27 5.88 4.24
C PHE A 714 -7.77 6.09 4.45
N HIS A 715 -7.09 5.05 4.92
CA HIS A 715 -5.63 5.01 5.04
C HIS A 715 -5.04 3.66 4.63
N THR A 716 -3.87 3.68 4.00
CA THR A 716 -3.12 2.47 3.62
C THR A 716 -1.71 2.84 3.18
N GLU A 717 -1.04 2.00 2.38
CA GLU A 717 0.22 2.34 1.72
C GLU A 717 0.02 3.16 0.43
N PRO A 718 1.00 3.97 0.01
CA PRO A 718 0.78 5.05 -0.96
C PRO A 718 0.31 4.60 -2.35
N ARG A 719 0.73 3.40 -2.79
CA ARG A 719 0.32 2.85 -4.09
C ARG A 719 -1.17 2.52 -4.12
N ARG A 720 -1.80 2.35 -2.96
CA ARG A 720 -3.25 2.21 -2.82
C ARG A 720 -3.92 3.51 -2.37
N GLU A 721 -3.23 4.32 -1.58
CA GLU A 721 -3.79 5.53 -0.98
C GLU A 721 -4.26 6.55 -2.01
N LEU A 722 -3.37 6.96 -2.92
CA LEU A 722 -3.67 7.97 -3.93
C LEU A 722 -4.83 7.62 -4.87
N PRO A 723 -4.87 6.42 -5.50
CA PRO A 723 -6.02 6.06 -6.31
C PRO A 723 -7.31 5.98 -5.50
N MET A 724 -7.25 5.62 -4.21
CA MET A 724 -8.44 5.55 -3.35
C MET A 724 -8.94 6.93 -2.92
N TRP A 725 -8.06 7.90 -2.67
CA TRP A 725 -8.47 9.29 -2.47
C TRP A 725 -9.13 9.86 -3.71
N ASN A 726 -8.58 9.60 -4.91
CA ASN A 726 -9.27 9.98 -6.14
C ASN A 726 -10.64 9.28 -6.28
N PHE A 727 -10.73 8.02 -5.86
CA PHE A 727 -11.99 7.29 -5.87
C PHE A 727 -13.03 7.92 -4.93
N MET A 728 -12.67 8.13 -3.67
CA MET A 728 -13.53 8.77 -2.67
C MET A 728 -13.96 10.16 -3.14
N TYR A 729 -13.03 10.97 -3.64
CA TYR A 729 -13.32 12.28 -4.20
C TYR A 729 -14.31 12.23 -5.36
N SER A 730 -14.11 11.34 -6.34
CA SER A 730 -14.97 11.18 -7.51
C SER A 730 -16.43 10.88 -7.12
N ILE A 731 -16.62 9.95 -6.17
CA ILE A 731 -17.94 9.61 -5.64
C ILE A 731 -18.51 10.78 -4.83
N ASN A 732 -17.69 11.41 -3.98
CA ASN A 732 -18.13 12.43 -3.04
C ASN A 732 -18.73 13.67 -3.71
N ARG A 733 -18.42 13.94 -4.99
CA ARG A 733 -19.11 14.96 -5.79
C ARG A 733 -20.64 14.86 -5.74
N LYS A 734 -21.21 13.66 -5.57
CA LYS A 734 -22.66 13.42 -5.47
C LYS A 734 -23.17 13.33 -4.03
N PHE A 735 -22.28 13.17 -3.06
CA PHE A 735 -22.62 12.89 -1.66
C PHE A 735 -22.25 14.01 -0.68
N GLY A 736 -21.38 14.95 -1.03
CA GLY A 736 -21.11 16.15 -0.23
C GLY A 736 -20.68 15.87 1.22
N LYS A 737 -20.06 14.72 1.48
CA LYS A 737 -19.45 14.31 2.75
C LYS A 737 -18.14 15.04 2.97
N ILE A 738 -17.62 14.96 4.19
CA ILE A 738 -16.24 15.35 4.48
C ILE A 738 -15.34 14.16 4.17
N LEU A 739 -14.18 14.41 3.55
CA LEU A 739 -13.17 13.37 3.34
C LEU A 739 -12.11 13.48 4.43
N GLY A 740 -11.80 12.34 5.01
CA GLY A 740 -10.89 12.19 6.14
C GLY A 740 -9.65 11.36 5.77
N TYR A 741 -8.60 11.52 6.56
CA TYR A 741 -7.43 10.66 6.57
C TYR A 741 -7.03 10.35 8.01
N TYR A 742 -7.54 9.22 8.53
CA TYR A 742 -7.13 8.66 9.82
C TYR A 742 -5.73 8.06 9.74
N GLU A 743 -5.09 7.88 10.90
CA GLU A 743 -3.79 7.20 11.00
C GLU A 743 -2.76 7.69 9.98
N ASN A 744 -2.69 9.01 9.81
CA ASN A 744 -1.78 9.61 8.85
C ASN A 744 -0.33 9.37 9.30
N TYR A 745 0.37 8.53 8.52
CA TYR A 745 1.79 8.25 8.62
C TYR A 745 2.52 9.03 7.52
N TRP A 746 2.95 10.24 7.85
CA TRP A 746 3.60 11.15 6.90
C TRP A 746 4.78 10.53 6.12
N GLY A 747 5.51 9.59 6.73
CA GLY A 747 6.62 8.89 6.08
C GLY A 747 6.22 7.62 5.32
N MET A 748 4.94 7.23 5.28
CA MET A 748 4.49 6.09 4.47
C MET A 748 4.49 6.39 2.99
N PHE A 749 4.33 7.66 2.57
CA PHE A 749 4.33 8.12 1.17
C PHE A 749 5.56 7.70 0.35
N SER A 750 6.68 7.42 1.04
CA SER A 750 7.81 6.68 0.48
C SER A 750 8.68 6.12 1.60
N ARG A 751 8.79 4.78 1.65
CA ARG A 751 9.69 4.09 2.57
C ARG A 751 11.13 3.96 2.02
N LYS A 752 11.31 4.31 0.74
CA LYS A 752 12.57 4.18 -0.02
C LYS A 752 13.74 4.95 0.62
N TYR A 753 13.43 6.06 1.29
CA TYR A 753 14.45 6.98 1.80
C TYR A 753 14.49 7.06 3.32
N MET A 754 13.93 6.07 4.03
CA MET A 754 13.84 6.10 5.49
C MET A 754 15.21 6.28 6.18
N ASN A 755 16.29 5.74 5.60
CA ASN A 755 17.66 5.91 6.11
C ASN A 755 18.36 7.19 5.65
N ASN A 756 17.76 7.96 4.74
CA ASN A 756 18.34 9.19 4.22
C ASN A 756 17.39 10.35 4.50
N GLU A 757 17.65 11.04 5.60
CA GLU A 757 16.74 12.06 6.12
C GLU A 757 16.58 13.24 5.18
N ARG A 758 17.59 13.56 4.36
CA ARG A 758 17.48 14.62 3.35
C ARG A 758 16.50 14.27 2.23
N LEU A 759 16.53 13.02 1.78
CA LEU A 759 15.60 12.52 0.77
C LEU A 759 14.21 12.25 1.37
N ALA A 760 14.14 11.72 2.59
CA ALA A 760 12.88 11.55 3.33
C ALA A 760 12.15 12.88 3.52
N LYS A 761 12.88 13.96 3.84
CA LYS A 761 12.31 15.31 3.94
C LYS A 761 11.59 15.74 2.66
N ARG A 762 12.22 15.55 1.51
CA ARG A 762 11.64 15.89 0.19
C ARG A 762 10.43 15.03 -0.19
N GLU A 763 10.34 13.82 0.36
CA GLU A 763 9.14 12.99 0.24
C GLU A 763 7.97 13.53 1.06
N VAL A 764 8.24 14.15 2.22
CA VAL A 764 7.21 14.85 3.01
C VAL A 764 6.62 16.00 2.20
N ASP A 765 7.46 16.79 1.52
CA ASP A 765 6.99 17.90 0.68
C ASP A 765 6.02 17.41 -0.42
N LYS A 766 6.38 16.32 -1.10
CA LYS A 766 5.53 15.66 -2.11
C LYS A 766 4.21 15.17 -1.52
N PHE A 767 4.24 14.58 -0.32
CA PHE A 767 3.04 14.11 0.35
C PHE A 767 2.03 15.25 0.58
N PHE A 768 2.52 16.43 1.01
CA PHE A 768 1.65 17.57 1.29
C PHE A 768 0.93 18.12 0.05
N PHE A 769 1.56 18.03 -1.14
CA PHE A 769 0.85 18.30 -2.39
C PHE A 769 -0.38 17.39 -2.53
N GLU A 770 -0.23 16.08 -2.31
CA GLU A 770 -1.32 15.13 -2.46
C GLU A 770 -2.42 15.37 -1.40
N LEU A 771 -2.04 15.60 -0.14
CA LEU A 771 -2.95 15.87 0.98
C LEU A 771 -3.84 17.10 0.72
N PHE A 772 -3.23 18.24 0.40
CA PHE A 772 -3.97 19.51 0.24
C PHE A 772 -4.75 19.56 -1.08
N MET A 773 -4.23 18.97 -2.16
CA MET A 773 -4.88 19.07 -3.47
C MET A 773 -6.05 18.10 -3.66
N HIS A 774 -6.21 17.07 -2.81
CA HIS A 774 -7.24 16.02 -2.91
C HIS A 774 -8.47 16.19 -1.98
N ASP A 775 -8.80 17.41 -1.53
CA ASP A 775 -9.98 17.70 -0.69
C ASP A 775 -10.07 16.86 0.61
N ILE A 776 -8.93 16.39 1.12
CA ILE A 776 -8.82 15.72 2.43
C ILE A 776 -8.75 16.81 3.50
N THR A 777 -9.90 17.17 4.06
CA THR A 777 -10.01 18.32 4.97
C THR A 777 -9.96 17.92 6.45
N VAL A 778 -10.07 16.64 6.80
CA VAL A 778 -9.87 16.18 8.18
C VAL A 778 -8.77 15.15 8.19
N SER A 779 -7.75 15.31 9.02
CA SER A 779 -6.72 14.26 9.18
C SER A 779 -6.26 14.10 10.61
N ALA A 780 -6.11 12.85 11.04
CA ALA A 780 -5.59 12.49 12.35
C ALA A 780 -4.19 11.91 12.20
N TRP A 781 -3.20 12.60 12.77
CA TRP A 781 -1.78 12.32 12.56
C TRP A 781 -1.25 11.41 13.65
N TRP A 782 -0.69 10.28 13.24
CA TRP A 782 -0.19 9.27 14.15
C TRP A 782 1.21 9.62 14.65
N MET A 783 1.26 10.57 15.59
CA MET A 783 2.49 11.15 16.14
C MET A 783 2.93 10.48 17.44
N ARG A 784 2.72 9.17 17.53
CA ARG A 784 2.92 8.41 18.76
C ARG A 784 4.39 8.27 19.14
N TYR A 785 4.72 8.53 20.41
CA TYR A 785 5.98 8.05 21.01
C TYR A 785 6.01 6.52 20.97
N TYR A 786 6.89 5.95 20.15
CA TYR A 786 7.02 4.49 20.04
C TYR A 786 8.30 4.03 20.73
N SER A 787 8.18 3.36 21.87
CA SER A 787 9.32 2.92 22.69
C SER A 787 9.99 1.62 22.23
N GLY A 788 9.40 0.89 21.28
CA GLY A 788 9.92 -0.39 20.79
C GLY A 788 10.92 -0.23 19.66
N THR A 789 12.11 -0.82 19.77
CA THR A 789 12.97 -1.10 18.61
C THR A 789 12.32 -2.18 17.74
N GLY A 790 12.58 -2.18 16.43
CA GLY A 790 12.22 -3.29 15.55
C GLY A 790 11.22 -2.97 14.44
N SER A 791 10.61 -4.04 13.91
CA SER A 791 9.87 -4.08 12.63
C SER A 791 8.72 -3.07 12.50
N TYR A 792 8.12 -2.61 13.60
CA TYR A 792 7.04 -1.62 13.55
C TYR A 792 7.54 -0.22 13.15
N ALA A 793 8.61 0.28 13.76
CA ALA A 793 9.20 1.57 13.42
C ALA A 793 9.81 1.55 12.00
N ALA A 794 10.34 0.40 11.57
CA ALA A 794 10.80 0.17 10.20
C ALA A 794 9.65 0.02 9.19
N GLY A 795 8.48 -0.43 9.63
CA GLY A 795 7.32 -0.67 8.77
C GLY A 795 6.54 0.61 8.41
N TYR A 796 6.51 1.63 9.28
CA TYR A 796 5.54 2.73 9.15
C TYR A 796 6.15 4.14 9.06
N ASN A 797 7.49 4.32 9.19
CA ASN A 797 8.20 5.62 9.07
C ASN A 797 7.46 6.84 9.65
N HIS A 798 6.91 6.72 10.85
CA HIS A 798 6.00 7.74 11.41
C HIS A 798 6.58 8.44 12.64
N ASN A 799 7.69 7.93 13.18
CA ASN A 799 8.25 8.44 14.42
C ASN A 799 8.83 9.83 14.17
N PRO A 800 8.41 10.88 14.91
CA PRO A 800 8.88 12.23 14.65
C PRO A 800 10.30 12.50 15.16
N TYR A 801 10.85 11.63 16.02
CA TYR A 801 12.12 11.84 16.73
C TYR A 801 13.21 10.84 16.35
N TYR A 802 14.47 11.23 16.54
CA TYR A 802 15.58 10.29 16.56
C TYR A 802 15.48 9.35 17.76
N LEU A 803 15.93 8.10 17.59
CA LEU A 803 15.77 7.07 18.61
C LEU A 803 16.97 6.97 19.55
N GLU A 804 18.13 7.47 19.12
CA GLU A 804 19.40 7.37 19.85
C GLU A 804 19.41 8.15 21.18
N TYR A 805 18.65 9.24 21.30
CA TYR A 805 18.65 10.17 22.45
C TYR A 805 17.30 10.22 23.18
N ASP A 806 16.67 9.06 23.40
CA ASP A 806 15.34 8.90 24.03
C ASP A 806 14.25 9.85 23.49
N GLN A 807 14.30 10.13 22.19
CA GLN A 807 13.30 10.93 21.45
C GLN A 807 13.19 12.39 21.92
N THR A 808 14.32 13.03 22.25
CA THR A 808 14.37 14.46 22.60
C THR A 808 14.56 15.39 21.39
N VAL A 809 15.13 14.87 20.30
CA VAL A 809 15.44 15.64 19.08
C VAL A 809 14.58 15.16 17.91
N PHE A 810 13.99 16.09 17.16
CA PHE A 810 13.24 15.79 15.94
C PHE A 810 14.13 15.23 14.85
N ARG A 811 13.58 14.32 14.05
CA ARG A 811 14.21 13.92 12.78
C ARG A 811 14.24 15.10 11.82
N TRP A 812 15.28 15.15 10.99
CA TRP A 812 15.44 16.22 10.00
C TRP A 812 14.30 16.24 8.97
N SER A 813 13.75 15.08 8.61
CA SER A 813 12.59 14.97 7.74
C SER A 813 11.30 15.47 8.39
N THR A 814 11.09 15.23 9.68
CA THR A 814 9.91 15.69 10.43
C THR A 814 9.84 17.23 10.48
N THR A 815 10.97 17.94 10.45
CA THR A 815 10.96 19.41 10.50
C THR A 815 10.41 20.08 9.23
N ALA A 816 10.13 19.32 8.16
CA ALA A 816 9.34 19.82 7.02
C ALA A 816 7.86 20.00 7.36
N LEU A 817 7.31 19.27 8.33
CA LEU A 817 5.88 19.33 8.67
C LEU A 817 5.36 20.76 8.93
N PRO A 818 5.95 21.56 9.84
CA PRO A 818 5.43 22.91 10.11
C PRO A 818 5.51 23.82 8.88
N VAL A 819 6.55 23.67 8.06
CA VAL A 819 6.73 24.42 6.82
C VAL A 819 5.64 24.07 5.81
N MET A 820 5.40 22.77 5.59
CA MET A 820 4.44 22.30 4.61
C MET A 820 2.99 22.54 5.05
N PHE A 821 2.68 22.49 6.36
CA PHE A 821 1.39 22.94 6.87
C PHE A 821 1.16 24.43 6.60
N GLN A 822 2.15 25.29 6.89
CA GLN A 822 2.05 26.71 6.61
C GLN A 822 1.88 26.98 5.11
N LYS A 823 2.66 26.30 4.26
CA LYS A 823 2.57 26.39 2.81
C LYS A 823 1.17 25.99 2.29
N GLY A 824 0.64 24.85 2.74
CA GLY A 824 -0.72 24.41 2.37
C GLY A 824 -1.83 25.32 2.87
N LEU A 825 -1.74 25.77 4.13
CA LEU A 825 -2.74 26.66 4.73
C LEU A 825 -2.71 28.08 4.14
N SER A 826 -1.59 28.50 3.53
CA SER A 826 -1.50 29.79 2.83
C SER A 826 -2.51 29.94 1.67
N VAL A 827 -3.02 28.81 1.17
CA VAL A 827 -4.05 28.73 0.12
C VAL A 827 -5.32 28.02 0.58
N GLU A 828 -5.54 27.90 1.89
CA GLU A 828 -6.70 27.22 2.48
C GLU A 828 -8.02 27.72 1.88
N LYS A 829 -8.21 29.04 1.79
CA LYS A 829 -9.41 29.65 1.20
C LYS A 829 -9.63 29.21 -0.24
N MET A 830 -8.57 29.24 -1.06
CA MET A 830 -8.65 28.80 -2.44
C MET A 830 -9.07 27.33 -2.53
N LEU A 831 -8.52 26.45 -1.69
CA LEU A 831 -8.90 25.04 -1.66
C LEU A 831 -10.37 24.84 -1.27
N LEU A 832 -10.88 25.61 -0.30
CA LEU A 832 -12.27 25.52 0.19
C LEU A 832 -13.32 26.10 -0.78
N GLU A 833 -12.91 27.04 -1.64
CA GLU A 833 -13.77 27.73 -2.62
C GLU A 833 -13.69 27.16 -4.05
N THR A 834 -12.74 26.25 -4.30
CA THR A 834 -12.54 25.60 -5.59
C THR A 834 -12.82 24.10 -5.51
N GLU A 835 -13.04 23.46 -6.64
CA GLU A 835 -13.15 22.00 -6.76
C GLU A 835 -12.16 21.50 -7.81
N ILE A 836 -11.61 20.29 -7.64
CA ILE A 836 -10.81 19.65 -8.70
C ILE A 836 -11.64 19.58 -9.98
N ALA A 837 -11.03 19.93 -11.11
CA ALA A 837 -11.66 19.93 -12.41
C ALA A 837 -12.20 18.54 -12.76
N LYS A 838 -13.41 18.48 -13.31
CA LYS A 838 -14.02 17.24 -13.77
C LYS A 838 -13.23 16.69 -14.95
N SER A 839 -12.91 15.40 -14.91
CA SER A 839 -12.29 14.74 -16.06
C SER A 839 -13.34 14.30 -17.08
N LYS A 840 -12.94 14.30 -18.35
CA LYS A 840 -13.68 13.65 -19.45
C LYS A 840 -13.34 12.18 -19.62
N THR A 841 -12.44 11.68 -18.79
CA THR A 841 -12.06 10.28 -18.70
C THR A 841 -12.47 9.74 -17.34
N ALA A 842 -13.12 8.59 -17.33
CA ALA A 842 -13.41 7.88 -16.10
C ALA A 842 -12.99 6.41 -16.18
N MET A 843 -12.57 5.87 -15.04
CA MET A 843 -12.41 4.43 -14.85
C MET A 843 -13.68 3.89 -14.23
N ILE A 844 -14.33 2.95 -14.91
CA ILE A 844 -15.51 2.28 -14.37
C ILE A 844 -15.05 1.33 -13.28
N GLN A 845 -15.70 1.35 -12.12
CA GLN A 845 -15.62 0.22 -11.19
C GLN A 845 -16.78 -0.73 -11.54
N PRO A 846 -16.51 -1.89 -12.15
CA PRO A 846 -17.54 -2.86 -12.51
C PRO A 846 -17.92 -3.66 -11.26
N CYS A 847 -18.77 -3.07 -10.43
CA CYS A 847 -19.11 -3.63 -9.12
C CYS A 847 -19.76 -5.00 -9.20
N THR A 848 -20.47 -5.31 -10.30
CA THR A 848 -20.95 -6.68 -10.56
C THR A 848 -19.79 -7.68 -10.63
N SER A 849 -18.68 -7.32 -11.30
CA SER A 849 -17.46 -8.14 -11.31
C SER A 849 -16.75 -8.17 -9.95
N VAL A 850 -16.79 -7.08 -9.18
CA VAL A 850 -16.26 -7.06 -7.80
C VAL A 850 -16.99 -8.09 -6.93
N PHE A 851 -18.33 -8.08 -6.91
CA PHE A 851 -19.09 -9.04 -6.11
C PHE A 851 -19.00 -10.46 -6.66
N ALA A 852 -19.04 -10.65 -7.97
CA ALA A 852 -18.90 -11.96 -8.59
C ALA A 852 -17.57 -12.64 -8.23
N LEU A 853 -16.46 -11.92 -8.38
CA LEU A 853 -15.14 -12.46 -8.00
C LEU A 853 -15.01 -12.63 -6.48
N GLY A 854 -15.58 -11.72 -5.69
CA GLY A 854 -15.69 -11.85 -4.24
C GLY A 854 -16.43 -13.12 -3.80
N ALA A 855 -17.55 -13.45 -4.46
CA ALA A 855 -18.33 -14.66 -4.23
C ALA A 855 -17.59 -15.94 -4.65
N LEU A 856 -16.75 -15.83 -5.69
CA LEU A 856 -15.84 -16.88 -6.12
C LEU A 856 -14.56 -16.95 -5.28
N GLY A 857 -14.49 -16.30 -4.12
CA GLY A 857 -13.37 -16.39 -3.19
C GLY A 857 -12.11 -15.62 -3.59
N TYR A 858 -12.19 -14.72 -4.57
CA TYR A 858 -11.12 -13.74 -4.80
C TYR A 858 -11.17 -12.63 -3.76
N THR A 859 -10.01 -12.06 -3.46
CA THR A 859 -9.78 -11.01 -2.48
C THR A 859 -9.23 -9.76 -3.16
N VAL A 860 -9.15 -8.64 -2.45
CA VAL A 860 -8.41 -7.44 -2.89
C VAL A 860 -6.97 -7.72 -3.40
N TYR A 861 -6.37 -8.85 -3.05
CA TYR A 861 -4.97 -9.15 -3.38
C TYR A 861 -4.78 -9.95 -4.66
N ASP A 862 -5.78 -10.71 -5.08
CA ASP A 862 -5.70 -11.64 -6.21
C ASP A 862 -6.87 -11.48 -7.19
N SER A 863 -7.79 -10.54 -6.93
CA SER A 863 -8.89 -10.18 -7.81
C SER A 863 -8.46 -9.15 -8.85
N PRO A 864 -8.38 -9.49 -10.16
CA PRO A 864 -7.89 -8.54 -11.16
C PRO A 864 -8.75 -7.29 -11.31
N VAL A 865 -10.07 -7.38 -11.05
CA VAL A 865 -10.95 -6.21 -11.07
C VAL A 865 -10.57 -5.15 -10.03
N ILE A 866 -9.96 -5.58 -8.92
CA ILE A 866 -9.51 -4.69 -7.84
C ILE A 866 -8.05 -4.28 -8.06
N THR A 867 -7.14 -5.23 -8.27
CA THR A 867 -5.71 -4.94 -8.39
C THR A 867 -5.40 -4.01 -9.57
N MET A 868 -6.10 -4.19 -10.69
CA MET A 868 -5.89 -3.41 -11.90
C MET A 868 -6.15 -1.91 -11.71
N LEU A 869 -7.07 -1.52 -10.82
CA LEU A 869 -7.34 -0.11 -10.53
C LEU A 869 -6.08 0.59 -10.02
N PHE A 870 -5.34 -0.09 -9.16
CA PHE A 870 -4.08 0.38 -8.60
C PHE A 870 -2.95 0.33 -9.63
N ASP A 871 -2.86 -0.75 -10.40
CA ASP A 871 -1.80 -0.91 -11.40
C ASP A 871 -1.89 0.13 -12.52
N LEU A 872 -3.11 0.42 -13.01
CA LEU A 872 -3.35 1.46 -14.00
C LEU A 872 -3.02 2.85 -13.46
N HIS A 873 -3.41 3.17 -12.22
CA HIS A 873 -3.05 4.45 -11.60
C HIS A 873 -1.54 4.62 -11.50
N ASN A 874 -0.85 3.67 -10.88
CA ASN A 874 0.56 3.79 -10.52
C ASN A 874 1.48 3.73 -11.73
N ASN A 875 1.18 2.87 -12.72
CA ASN A 875 2.09 2.62 -13.83
C ASN A 875 1.74 3.41 -15.10
N LEU A 876 0.52 3.95 -15.21
CA LEU A 876 0.06 4.66 -16.41
C LEU A 876 -0.49 6.04 -16.10
N PHE A 877 -1.58 6.16 -15.33
CA PHE A 877 -2.26 7.45 -15.18
C PHE A 877 -1.41 8.50 -14.49
N ARG A 878 -0.79 8.17 -13.36
CA ARG A 878 0.05 9.10 -12.62
C ARG A 878 1.31 9.49 -13.39
N PRO A 879 2.14 8.56 -13.92
CA PRO A 879 3.33 8.91 -14.71
C PRO A 879 3.02 9.70 -15.99
N LEU A 880 1.85 9.48 -16.59
CA LEU A 880 1.41 10.16 -17.80
C LEU A 880 0.58 11.42 -17.54
N ASN A 881 0.45 11.82 -16.27
CA ASN A 881 -0.34 12.96 -15.80
C ASN A 881 -1.76 12.99 -16.38
N ILE A 882 -2.42 11.83 -16.40
CA ILE A 882 -3.78 11.66 -16.93
C ILE A 882 -4.79 11.99 -15.84
N PRO A 883 -5.63 13.03 -16.00
CA PRO A 883 -6.73 13.25 -15.08
C PRO A 883 -7.83 12.23 -15.36
N TYR A 884 -8.37 11.61 -14.32
CA TYR A 884 -9.47 10.66 -14.45
C TYR A 884 -10.32 10.66 -13.18
N GLU A 885 -11.59 10.29 -13.34
CA GLU A 885 -12.51 10.04 -12.22
C GLU A 885 -12.83 8.55 -12.11
N PHE A 886 -13.39 8.13 -10.99
CA PHE A 886 -14.02 6.82 -10.87
C PHE A 886 -15.53 6.90 -11.06
N LEU A 887 -16.08 5.96 -11.82
CA LEU A 887 -17.52 5.80 -12.01
C LEU A 887 -17.96 4.37 -11.67
N PRO A 888 -18.46 4.13 -10.45
CA PRO A 888 -19.11 2.87 -10.08
C PRO A 888 -20.30 2.52 -11.00
N GLU A 889 -20.41 1.25 -11.39
CA GLU A 889 -21.53 0.71 -12.18
C GLU A 889 -22.89 1.13 -11.58
N GLU A 890 -23.08 0.98 -10.27
CA GLU A 890 -24.35 1.29 -9.62
C GLU A 890 -24.66 2.79 -9.54
N MET A 891 -23.67 3.69 -9.63
CA MET A 891 -23.98 5.12 -9.71
C MET A 891 -24.78 5.47 -10.95
N VAL A 892 -24.53 4.75 -12.05
CA VAL A 892 -25.30 4.88 -13.30
C VAL A 892 -26.66 4.21 -13.16
N LEU A 893 -26.70 2.99 -12.62
CA LEU A 893 -27.96 2.25 -12.41
C LEU A 893 -28.91 2.99 -11.45
N ASP A 894 -28.38 3.63 -10.40
CA ASP A 894 -29.13 4.46 -9.46
C ASP A 894 -29.44 5.87 -10.00
N LYS A 895 -29.08 6.16 -11.26
CA LYS A 895 -29.29 7.45 -11.94
C LYS A 895 -28.65 8.65 -11.23
N ARG A 896 -27.54 8.44 -10.52
CA ARG A 896 -26.76 9.50 -9.84
C ARG A 896 -25.67 10.10 -10.74
N ALA A 897 -25.28 9.37 -11.79
CA ALA A 897 -24.31 9.79 -12.79
C ALA A 897 -24.73 9.28 -14.19
N SER A 898 -24.23 9.92 -15.24
CA SER A 898 -24.51 9.53 -16.63
C SER A 898 -23.23 9.13 -17.34
N LEU A 899 -23.31 8.11 -18.21
CA LEU A 899 -22.21 7.77 -19.11
C LEU A 899 -21.88 8.93 -20.07
N SER A 900 -22.87 9.78 -20.41
CA SER A 900 -22.69 10.94 -21.29
C SER A 900 -21.84 12.06 -20.70
N ASP A 901 -21.51 12.01 -19.40
CA ASP A 901 -20.65 13.02 -18.77
C ASP A 901 -19.19 12.90 -19.25
N TYR A 902 -18.83 11.72 -19.79
CA TYR A 902 -17.48 11.31 -20.16
C TYR A 902 -17.37 11.00 -21.66
N ASP A 903 -16.17 11.22 -22.21
CA ASP A 903 -15.82 10.95 -23.61
C ASP A 903 -15.07 9.62 -23.74
N CYS A 904 -14.39 9.19 -22.66
CA CYS A 904 -13.59 7.98 -22.60
C CYS A 904 -13.81 7.22 -21.28
N PHE A 905 -14.03 5.91 -21.39
CA PHE A 905 -14.08 5.01 -20.24
C PHE A 905 -12.93 4.01 -20.27
N ILE A 906 -12.28 3.81 -19.12
CA ILE A 906 -11.39 2.69 -18.86
C ILE A 906 -12.18 1.64 -18.08
N LEU A 907 -12.21 0.41 -18.58
CA LEU A 907 -12.93 -0.70 -17.96
C LEU A 907 -11.93 -1.82 -17.58
N PRO A 908 -11.51 -1.87 -16.31
CA PRO A 908 -10.58 -2.88 -15.83
C PRO A 908 -11.32 -4.19 -15.53
N TYR A 909 -10.93 -5.27 -16.20
CA TYR A 909 -11.34 -6.66 -15.94
C TYR A 909 -12.80 -6.82 -15.45
N ALA A 910 -13.75 -6.82 -16.40
CA ALA A 910 -15.19 -6.77 -16.13
C ALA A 910 -15.99 -7.94 -16.74
N PRO A 911 -15.65 -9.21 -16.48
CA PRO A 911 -16.32 -10.34 -17.12
C PRO A 911 -17.81 -10.46 -16.75
N TYR A 912 -18.21 -9.99 -15.57
CA TYR A 912 -19.59 -9.97 -15.09
C TYR A 912 -20.15 -8.55 -15.07
N MET A 913 -21.34 -8.35 -15.61
CA MET A 913 -21.99 -7.05 -15.70
C MET A 913 -23.50 -7.22 -15.80
N THR A 914 -24.28 -6.35 -15.15
CA THR A 914 -25.74 -6.38 -15.32
C THR A 914 -26.12 -6.14 -16.79
N ALA A 915 -27.19 -6.81 -17.25
CA ALA A 915 -27.67 -6.63 -18.63
C ALA A 915 -28.01 -5.16 -18.95
N ASP A 916 -28.60 -4.46 -17.97
CA ASP A 916 -29.00 -3.06 -18.10
C ASP A 916 -27.79 -2.12 -18.26
N PHE A 917 -26.75 -2.28 -17.44
CA PHE A 917 -25.55 -1.46 -17.55
C PHE A 917 -24.77 -1.80 -18.83
N SER A 918 -24.65 -3.08 -19.17
CA SER A 918 -23.99 -3.53 -20.40
C SER A 918 -24.64 -2.93 -21.65
N LYS A 919 -25.97 -2.88 -21.70
CA LYS A 919 -26.72 -2.24 -22.78
C LYS A 919 -26.45 -0.74 -22.85
N GLN A 920 -26.52 -0.04 -21.71
CA GLN A 920 -26.22 1.40 -21.66
C GLN A 920 -24.79 1.72 -22.12
N LEU A 921 -23.81 0.91 -21.71
CA LEU A 921 -22.42 1.07 -22.12
C LEU A 921 -22.24 0.83 -23.63
N LYS A 922 -22.87 -0.21 -24.18
CA LYS A 922 -22.89 -0.50 -25.61
C LYS A 922 -23.50 0.66 -26.42
N GLU A 923 -24.65 1.17 -26.00
CA GLU A 923 -25.32 2.32 -26.64
C GLU A 923 -24.48 3.60 -26.54
N TRP A 924 -23.76 3.80 -25.44
CA TRP A 924 -22.86 4.95 -25.29
C TRP A 924 -21.68 4.88 -26.27
N VAL A 925 -21.04 3.71 -26.43
CA VAL A 925 -20.00 3.52 -27.46
C VAL A 925 -20.58 3.75 -28.85
N GLU A 926 -21.76 3.20 -29.14
CA GLU A 926 -22.43 3.40 -30.44
C GLU A 926 -22.64 4.89 -30.78
N LYS A 927 -22.90 5.73 -29.77
CA LYS A 927 -23.13 7.17 -29.93
C LYS A 927 -21.84 8.00 -30.08
N GLY A 928 -20.65 7.44 -29.87
CA GLY A 928 -19.38 8.16 -30.03
C GLY A 928 -18.35 7.92 -28.92
N GLY A 929 -18.69 7.18 -27.88
CA GLY A 929 -17.79 6.95 -26.75
C GLY A 929 -16.56 6.12 -27.11
N THR A 930 -15.44 6.39 -26.43
CA THR A 930 -14.23 5.55 -26.48
C THR A 930 -14.15 4.64 -25.26
N LEU A 931 -14.27 3.33 -25.46
CA LEU A 931 -14.12 2.34 -24.39
C LEU A 931 -12.76 1.64 -24.50
N ILE A 932 -11.95 1.74 -23.45
CA ILE A 932 -10.67 1.03 -23.30
C ILE A 932 -10.88 -0.08 -22.26
N ALA A 933 -11.02 -1.32 -22.71
CA ALA A 933 -11.19 -2.48 -21.85
C ALA A 933 -9.85 -3.20 -21.62
N VAL A 934 -9.48 -3.35 -20.35
CA VAL A 934 -8.27 -4.05 -19.92
C VAL A 934 -8.67 -5.44 -19.44
N GLY A 935 -8.74 -6.39 -20.37
CA GLY A 935 -9.24 -7.74 -20.13
C GLY A 935 -10.68 -7.98 -20.62
N PRO A 936 -11.35 -9.05 -20.14
CA PRO A 936 -12.71 -9.40 -20.55
C PRO A 936 -13.71 -8.31 -20.12
N LEU A 937 -14.77 -8.13 -20.91
CA LEU A 937 -15.90 -7.26 -20.58
C LEU A 937 -17.23 -7.90 -20.95
N SER A 938 -18.25 -7.73 -20.09
CA SER A 938 -19.67 -8.02 -20.40
C SER A 938 -19.91 -9.41 -21.01
N LEU A 939 -19.28 -10.45 -20.46
CA LEU A 939 -19.47 -11.83 -20.92
C LEU A 939 -20.69 -12.49 -20.26
N TYR A 940 -20.82 -12.28 -18.96
CA TYR A 940 -21.81 -12.91 -18.09
C TYR A 940 -22.60 -11.86 -17.29
N ASP A 941 -23.80 -12.20 -16.86
CA ASP A 941 -24.58 -11.41 -15.90
C ASP A 941 -24.24 -11.78 -14.44
N GLU A 942 -24.86 -11.10 -13.48
CA GLU A 942 -24.65 -11.32 -12.05
C GLU A 942 -25.04 -12.71 -11.54
N THR A 943 -25.78 -13.50 -12.34
CA THR A 943 -26.11 -14.89 -12.01
C THR A 943 -25.12 -15.89 -12.59
N GLY A 944 -24.19 -15.42 -13.43
CA GLY A 944 -23.25 -16.24 -14.17
C GLY A 944 -23.79 -16.71 -15.54
N ALA A 945 -24.98 -16.28 -15.94
CA ALA A 945 -25.53 -16.59 -17.26
C ALA A 945 -24.83 -15.77 -18.34
N ALA A 946 -24.72 -16.34 -19.53
CA ALA A 946 -24.07 -15.69 -20.66
C ALA A 946 -24.93 -14.52 -21.16
N LEU A 947 -24.39 -13.30 -21.18
CA LEU A 947 -25.12 -12.14 -21.73
C LEU A 947 -25.44 -12.34 -23.23
N PRO A 948 -26.63 -11.96 -23.70
CA PRO A 948 -26.98 -12.08 -25.10
C PRO A 948 -26.25 -11.01 -25.94
N LYS A 949 -26.14 -11.23 -27.26
CA LYS A 949 -25.42 -10.33 -28.19
C LYS A 949 -26.03 -8.92 -28.21
N GLU A 950 -27.35 -8.83 -28.01
CA GLU A 950 -28.11 -7.59 -27.96
C GLU A 950 -27.61 -6.70 -26.81
N ALA A 951 -27.26 -7.30 -25.67
CA ALA A 951 -26.80 -6.59 -24.47
C ALA A 951 -25.27 -6.40 -24.40
N SER A 952 -24.47 -7.30 -24.97
CA SER A 952 -23.00 -7.29 -24.82
C SER A 952 -22.29 -6.70 -26.04
N LEU A 953 -21.51 -5.64 -25.83
CA LEU A 953 -20.65 -5.05 -26.86
C LEU A 953 -19.57 -6.05 -27.32
N LEU A 954 -18.93 -6.75 -26.37
CA LEU A 954 -17.89 -7.74 -26.69
C LEU A 954 -18.43 -8.83 -27.61
N LYS A 955 -19.58 -9.44 -27.27
CA LYS A 955 -20.19 -10.50 -28.10
C LYS A 955 -20.71 -10.00 -29.44
N THR A 956 -20.97 -8.68 -29.56
CA THR A 956 -21.35 -8.08 -30.84
C THR A 956 -20.15 -8.01 -31.78
N VAL A 957 -18.99 -7.60 -31.27
CA VAL A 957 -17.78 -7.32 -32.07
C VAL A 957 -16.87 -8.55 -32.21
N PHE A 958 -16.82 -9.39 -31.18
CA PHE A 958 -16.04 -10.62 -31.07
C PHE A 958 -16.95 -11.75 -30.56
N PRO A 959 -17.78 -12.35 -31.43
CA PRO A 959 -18.77 -13.35 -31.02
C PRO A 959 -18.14 -14.62 -30.41
N ASP A 960 -16.90 -14.94 -30.80
CA ASP A 960 -16.16 -16.11 -30.32
C ASP A 960 -15.29 -15.81 -29.09
N ALA A 961 -15.41 -14.62 -28.50
CA ALA A 961 -14.65 -14.27 -27.31
C ALA A 961 -15.08 -15.12 -26.12
N TYR A 962 -14.10 -15.67 -25.41
CA TYR A 962 -14.35 -16.50 -24.24
C TYR A 962 -13.33 -16.24 -23.14
N LEU A 963 -13.75 -16.50 -21.90
CA LEU A 963 -12.89 -16.51 -20.73
C LEU A 963 -12.81 -17.94 -20.23
N GLY A 964 -11.59 -18.48 -20.18
CA GLY A 964 -11.31 -19.80 -19.64
C GLY A 964 -11.36 -19.83 -18.11
N THR A 965 -10.70 -20.83 -17.52
CA THR A 965 -10.84 -21.13 -16.08
C THR A 965 -9.97 -20.27 -15.17
N LYS A 966 -8.94 -19.60 -15.73
CA LYS A 966 -8.02 -18.75 -14.99
C LYS A 966 -8.27 -17.28 -15.29
N PRO A 967 -8.06 -16.36 -14.31
CA PRO A 967 -8.04 -14.95 -14.61
C PRO A 967 -6.93 -14.67 -15.63
N TRP A 968 -7.30 -14.06 -16.77
CA TRP A 968 -6.46 -13.85 -17.96
C TRP A 968 -6.33 -14.96 -18.99
N ASP A 969 -7.02 -16.11 -18.83
CA ASP A 969 -7.28 -17.01 -19.96
C ASP A 969 -8.37 -16.45 -20.88
N PHE A 970 -8.22 -15.18 -21.24
CA PHE A 970 -9.17 -14.41 -22.04
C PHE A 970 -8.70 -14.43 -23.49
N LYS A 971 -9.53 -14.96 -24.40
CA LYS A 971 -9.25 -14.94 -25.83
C LYS A 971 -10.39 -14.27 -26.58
N LEU A 972 -10.04 -13.48 -27.59
CA LEU A 972 -11.02 -12.81 -28.47
C LEU A 972 -11.55 -13.73 -29.57
N SER A 973 -10.87 -14.85 -29.84
CA SER A 973 -11.30 -15.93 -30.71
C SER A 973 -10.45 -17.17 -30.43
N ALA A 974 -10.85 -18.33 -30.95
CA ALA A 974 -10.09 -19.58 -30.84
C ALA A 974 -8.66 -19.51 -31.44
N GLN A 975 -8.43 -18.60 -32.40
CA GLN A 975 -7.14 -18.45 -33.09
C GLN A 975 -6.24 -17.36 -32.48
N ASN A 976 -6.75 -16.55 -31.55
CA ASN A 976 -6.03 -15.42 -30.97
C ASN A 976 -5.36 -15.81 -29.65
N GLU A 977 -4.13 -16.30 -29.74
CA GLU A 977 -3.34 -16.73 -28.57
C GLU A 977 -2.34 -15.67 -28.08
N ASN A 978 -1.96 -14.72 -28.95
CA ASN A 978 -0.90 -13.76 -28.64
C ASN A 978 -1.43 -12.49 -27.94
N PRO A 979 -0.65 -11.89 -27.03
CA PRO A 979 -0.96 -10.59 -26.46
C PRO A 979 -1.07 -9.50 -27.54
N GLY A 980 -1.97 -8.54 -27.36
CA GLY A 980 -2.10 -7.45 -28.33
C GLY A 980 -3.09 -6.36 -27.94
N VAL A 981 -3.00 -5.24 -28.64
CA VAL A 981 -3.91 -4.09 -28.51
C VAL A 981 -4.88 -4.08 -29.69
N PHE A 982 -6.14 -4.47 -29.46
CA PHE A 982 -7.14 -4.63 -30.51
C PHE A 982 -8.06 -3.41 -30.57
N ARG A 983 -8.24 -2.83 -31.76
CA ARG A 983 -9.07 -1.65 -31.98
C ARG A 983 -10.22 -1.98 -32.92
N LYS A 984 -11.45 -1.63 -32.54
CA LYS A 984 -12.67 -1.85 -33.34
C LYS A 984 -13.59 -0.65 -33.24
N ASN A 985 -14.10 -0.18 -34.38
CA ASN A 985 -15.15 0.83 -34.41
C ASN A 985 -16.51 0.18 -34.13
N PHE A 986 -17.39 0.90 -33.44
CA PHE A 986 -18.76 0.47 -33.20
C PHE A 986 -19.68 1.69 -33.15
N GLY A 987 -20.63 1.77 -34.09
CA GLY A 987 -21.37 3.01 -34.34
C GLY A 987 -20.42 4.16 -34.67
N LYS A 988 -20.56 5.27 -33.94
CA LYS A 988 -19.69 6.46 -34.03
C LYS A 988 -18.47 6.41 -33.09
N GLY A 989 -18.42 5.44 -32.18
CA GLY A 989 -17.35 5.30 -31.20
C GLY A 989 -16.40 4.15 -31.50
N LYS A 990 -15.59 3.79 -30.51
CA LYS A 990 -14.59 2.74 -30.63
C LYS A 990 -14.36 1.96 -29.33
N LEU A 991 -13.98 0.70 -29.51
CA LEU A 991 -13.55 -0.23 -28.49
C LEU A 991 -12.07 -0.55 -28.69
N ILE A 992 -11.27 -0.36 -27.64
CA ILE A 992 -9.87 -0.75 -27.55
C ILE A 992 -9.78 -1.85 -26.48
N ILE A 993 -9.25 -3.03 -26.81
CA ILE A 993 -9.13 -4.16 -25.89
C ILE A 993 -7.67 -4.58 -25.74
N PHE A 994 -7.25 -4.74 -24.49
CA PHE A 994 -6.06 -5.51 -24.11
C PHE A 994 -6.50 -6.91 -23.69
N ASN A 995 -5.99 -7.95 -24.35
CA ASN A 995 -6.38 -9.33 -24.03
C ASN A 995 -5.53 -9.98 -22.92
N ARG A 996 -4.59 -9.24 -22.32
CA ARG A 996 -3.67 -9.70 -21.27
C ARG A 996 -3.52 -8.63 -20.19
N ASP A 997 -2.84 -8.99 -19.11
CA ASP A 997 -2.49 -8.07 -18.03
C ASP A 997 -1.51 -6.96 -18.52
N PRO A 998 -1.71 -5.68 -18.19
CA PRO A 998 -0.85 -4.57 -18.60
C PRO A 998 0.63 -4.72 -18.25
N SER A 999 0.96 -5.43 -17.16
CA SER A 999 2.36 -5.68 -16.79
C SER A 999 3.13 -6.40 -17.89
N MET A 1000 2.46 -7.29 -18.62
CA MET A 1000 3.04 -7.98 -19.78
C MET A 1000 3.39 -7.00 -20.91
N TYR A 1001 2.49 -6.06 -21.21
CA TYR A 1001 2.73 -5.05 -22.25
C TYR A 1001 3.86 -4.09 -21.85
N LEU A 1002 3.95 -3.73 -20.57
CA LEU A 1002 5.00 -2.84 -20.07
C LEU A 1002 6.40 -3.48 -20.10
N GLN A 1003 6.47 -4.81 -19.97
CA GLN A 1003 7.72 -5.59 -19.99
C GLN A 1003 8.17 -5.96 -21.41
N ASP A 1004 7.22 -6.07 -22.35
CA ASP A 1004 7.51 -6.41 -23.75
C ASP A 1004 7.86 -5.17 -24.57
N ALA A 1005 9.06 -5.15 -25.16
CA ALA A 1005 9.57 -4.00 -25.92
C ALA A 1005 8.76 -3.68 -27.19
N SER A 1006 8.06 -4.65 -27.77
CA SER A 1006 7.24 -4.48 -28.98
C SER A 1006 5.81 -4.03 -28.66
N LEU A 1007 5.29 -4.38 -27.49
CA LEU A 1007 3.94 -4.06 -27.05
C LEU A 1007 3.87 -2.77 -26.22
N LYS A 1008 4.93 -2.44 -25.47
CA LYS A 1008 4.98 -1.23 -24.64
C LYS A 1008 4.66 0.04 -25.44
N PRO A 1009 5.23 0.29 -26.63
CA PRO A 1009 4.90 1.49 -27.40
C PRO A 1009 3.41 1.54 -27.77
N GLN A 1010 2.79 0.40 -28.08
CA GLN A 1010 1.36 0.33 -28.43
C GLN A 1010 0.46 0.62 -27.23
N LEU A 1011 0.83 0.12 -26.04
CA LEU A 1011 0.16 0.47 -24.78
C LEU A 1011 0.27 1.97 -24.52
N MET A 1012 1.50 2.51 -24.55
CA MET A 1012 1.75 3.92 -24.29
C MET A 1012 1.04 4.83 -25.29
N GLU A 1013 0.90 4.40 -26.55
CA GLU A 1013 0.13 5.13 -27.56
C GLU A 1013 -1.34 5.29 -27.17
N VAL A 1014 -1.99 4.23 -26.68
CA VAL A 1014 -3.39 4.30 -26.23
C VAL A 1014 -3.55 5.35 -25.12
N PHE A 1015 -2.73 5.26 -24.07
CA PHE A 1015 -2.85 6.15 -22.91
C PHE A 1015 -2.31 7.58 -23.16
N SER A 1016 -1.55 7.81 -24.24
CA SER A 1016 -1.06 9.14 -24.61
C SER A 1016 -1.92 9.86 -25.64
N LYS A 1017 -2.56 9.15 -26.58
CA LYS A 1017 -3.32 9.75 -27.69
C LYS A 1017 -4.83 9.63 -27.56
N ASP A 1018 -5.34 8.49 -27.07
CA ASP A 1018 -6.78 8.24 -27.02
C ASP A 1018 -7.45 8.86 -25.79
N ILE A 1019 -6.66 9.42 -24.87
CA ILE A 1019 -7.12 10.04 -23.64
C ILE A 1019 -6.80 11.53 -23.66
N ARG A 1020 -7.81 12.37 -23.44
CA ARG A 1020 -7.65 13.83 -23.39
C ARG A 1020 -6.87 14.23 -22.13
N LYS A 1021 -5.83 15.04 -22.32
CA LYS A 1021 -5.06 15.65 -21.23
C LYS A 1021 -5.09 17.18 -21.38
N PRO A 1022 -5.70 17.90 -20.42
CA PRO A 1022 -5.77 19.35 -20.45
C PRO A 1022 -4.41 20.01 -20.16
N VAL A 1023 -3.46 19.27 -19.58
CA VAL A 1023 -2.09 19.73 -19.34
C VAL A 1023 -1.13 18.72 -19.98
N MET A 1024 -0.24 19.20 -20.83
CA MET A 1024 0.77 18.39 -21.51
C MET A 1024 2.17 18.81 -21.08
N CYS A 1025 2.97 17.85 -20.63
CA CYS A 1025 4.37 18.02 -20.28
C CYS A 1025 5.14 16.75 -20.68
N SER A 1026 6.39 16.88 -21.13
CA SER A 1026 7.24 15.74 -21.50
C SER A 1026 8.09 15.22 -20.33
N ASP A 1027 8.17 15.95 -19.23
CA ASP A 1027 8.93 15.54 -18.05
C ASP A 1027 8.11 14.52 -17.24
N GLU A 1028 8.68 13.33 -17.04
CA GLU A 1028 8.03 12.23 -16.32
C GLU A 1028 7.81 12.51 -14.82
N ASN A 1029 8.53 13.50 -14.26
CA ASN A 1029 8.38 13.89 -12.86
C ASN A 1029 7.40 15.05 -12.66
N PHE A 1030 6.75 15.51 -13.74
CA PHE A 1030 5.76 16.57 -13.68
C PHE A 1030 4.38 16.02 -13.34
N ARG A 1031 3.82 16.47 -12.22
CA ARG A 1031 2.44 16.17 -11.80
C ARG A 1031 1.63 17.45 -11.71
N SER A 1032 0.38 17.44 -12.18
CA SER A 1032 -0.50 18.60 -12.07
C SER A 1032 -1.97 18.30 -11.76
N ILE A 1033 -2.61 19.17 -10.98
CA ILE A 1033 -4.04 19.10 -10.65
C ILE A 1033 -4.69 20.45 -10.99
N ILE A 1034 -5.75 20.43 -11.80
CA ILE A 1034 -6.53 21.62 -12.13
C ILE A 1034 -7.67 21.75 -11.12
N ARG A 1035 -7.93 22.96 -10.63
CA ARG A 1035 -9.10 23.29 -9.81
C ARG A 1035 -9.85 24.48 -10.38
N HIS A 1036 -11.18 24.47 -10.28
CA HIS A 1036 -12.07 25.52 -10.75
C HIS A 1036 -12.82 26.15 -9.57
N GLY A 1037 -12.83 27.48 -9.51
CA GLY A 1037 -13.68 28.25 -8.59
C GLY A 1037 -15.07 28.46 -9.17
N LYS A 1038 -16.06 28.64 -8.28
CA LYS A 1038 -17.43 29.01 -8.70
C LYS A 1038 -17.52 30.38 -9.37
N ASP A 1039 -16.52 31.23 -9.13
CA ASP A 1039 -16.33 32.54 -9.75
C ASP A 1039 -15.72 32.46 -11.17
N GLY A 1040 -15.47 31.24 -11.68
CA GLY A 1040 -14.84 31.00 -12.98
C GLY A 1040 -13.30 31.04 -12.94
N SER A 1041 -12.68 31.18 -11.75
CA SER A 1041 -11.23 31.11 -11.61
C SER A 1041 -10.68 29.73 -11.94
N VAL A 1042 -9.52 29.68 -12.60
CA VAL A 1042 -8.81 28.44 -12.94
C VAL A 1042 -7.47 28.43 -12.23
N TRP A 1043 -7.18 27.30 -11.58
CA TRP A 1043 -5.98 27.10 -10.77
C TRP A 1043 -5.28 25.83 -11.22
N LEU A 1044 -3.95 25.86 -11.26
CA LEU A 1044 -3.13 24.72 -11.61
C LEU A 1044 -2.10 24.47 -10.50
N ALA A 1045 -2.30 23.42 -9.72
CA ALA A 1045 -1.30 22.93 -8.79
C ALA A 1045 -0.30 22.06 -9.54
N ILE A 1046 1.00 22.23 -9.26
CA ILE A 1046 2.11 21.53 -9.92
C ILE A 1046 3.06 20.98 -8.85
N ASN A 1047 3.51 19.75 -9.02
CA ASN A 1047 4.51 19.12 -8.15
C ASN A 1047 5.62 18.45 -8.99
N ASN A 1048 6.83 18.48 -8.46
CA ASN A 1048 7.92 17.60 -8.86
C ASN A 1048 7.87 16.30 -8.06
N THR A 1049 7.56 15.19 -8.72
CA THR A 1049 7.41 13.89 -8.04
C THR A 1049 8.74 13.24 -7.66
N SER A 1050 9.87 13.80 -8.08
CA SER A 1050 11.21 13.31 -7.76
C SER A 1050 11.76 13.92 -6.47
N ALA A 1051 12.16 13.09 -5.50
CA ALA A 1051 12.86 13.54 -4.29
C ALA A 1051 14.37 13.77 -4.50
N ASN A 1052 14.93 13.48 -5.68
CA ASN A 1052 16.37 13.59 -5.91
C ASN A 1052 16.79 14.47 -7.09
N LYS A 1053 15.87 14.80 -8.01
CA LYS A 1053 16.18 15.59 -9.21
C LYS A 1053 15.25 16.81 -9.28
N PRO A 1054 15.80 18.02 -9.53
CA PRO A 1054 14.97 19.16 -9.88
C PRO A 1054 14.36 18.96 -11.26
N ILE A 1055 13.27 19.66 -11.55
CA ILE A 1055 12.71 19.77 -12.89
C ILE A 1055 12.80 21.21 -13.38
N SER A 1056 13.04 21.39 -14.67
CA SER A 1056 12.94 22.67 -15.37
C SER A 1056 12.32 22.38 -16.73
N THR A 1057 11.03 22.64 -16.86
CA THR A 1057 10.24 22.12 -17.98
C THR A 1057 9.28 23.15 -18.54
N LYS A 1058 8.89 22.93 -19.79
CA LYS A 1058 7.78 23.63 -20.44
C LYS A 1058 6.56 22.72 -20.46
N PHE A 1059 5.40 23.33 -20.31
CA PHE A 1059 4.13 22.61 -20.37
C PHE A 1059 3.08 23.49 -21.03
N SER A 1060 2.11 22.85 -21.66
CA SER A 1060 0.95 23.52 -22.25
C SER A 1060 -0.31 23.18 -21.48
N ILE A 1061 -1.22 24.14 -21.40
CA ILE A 1061 -2.54 24.02 -20.78
C ILE A 1061 -3.59 24.37 -21.83
N ASP A 1062 -4.67 23.58 -21.92
CA ASP A 1062 -5.87 23.94 -22.69
C ASP A 1062 -6.48 25.24 -22.11
N GLY A 1063 -6.68 26.25 -22.96
CA GLY A 1063 -7.20 27.56 -22.59
C GLY A 1063 -6.24 28.70 -22.92
N GLU A 1064 -6.78 29.91 -23.03
CA GLU A 1064 -6.05 31.14 -23.36
C GLU A 1064 -5.89 32.01 -22.11
N PHE A 1065 -4.77 31.85 -21.41
CA PHE A 1065 -4.45 32.55 -20.17
C PHE A 1065 -3.28 33.50 -20.42
N ASN A 1066 -3.59 34.78 -20.55
CA ASN A 1066 -2.59 35.80 -20.85
C ASN A 1066 -1.76 36.16 -19.62
N ARG A 1067 -2.25 35.86 -18.40
CA ARG A 1067 -1.54 36.17 -17.15
C ARG A 1067 -1.58 34.95 -16.23
N VAL A 1068 -0.40 34.43 -15.91
CA VAL A 1068 -0.23 33.31 -14.99
C VAL A 1068 0.68 33.75 -13.86
N TYR A 1069 0.30 33.42 -12.62
CA TYR A 1069 1.05 33.78 -11.42
C TYR A 1069 1.25 32.55 -10.54
N ASP A 1070 2.49 32.32 -10.09
CA ASP A 1070 2.77 31.48 -8.92
C ASP A 1070 2.28 32.24 -7.68
N VAL A 1071 1.31 31.68 -6.97
CA VAL A 1071 0.72 32.31 -5.77
C VAL A 1071 1.35 31.85 -4.46
N MET A 1072 2.26 30.86 -4.51
CA MET A 1072 2.97 30.33 -3.36
C MET A 1072 4.28 31.05 -3.10
N THR A 1073 4.88 31.67 -4.12
CA THR A 1073 5.94 32.66 -3.89
C THR A 1073 5.33 33.90 -3.23
N PRO A 1074 5.87 34.39 -2.10
CA PRO A 1074 5.41 35.63 -1.47
C PRO A 1074 5.22 36.73 -2.50
N GLY A 1075 4.18 37.57 -2.35
CA GLY A 1075 3.79 38.65 -3.27
C GLY A 1075 3.47 38.26 -4.73
N TRP A 1076 3.34 36.94 -4.99
CA TRP A 1076 3.11 36.31 -6.29
C TRP A 1076 4.21 36.58 -7.32
N MET A 1077 4.56 35.56 -8.10
CA MET A 1077 5.55 35.68 -9.17
C MET A 1077 4.88 35.44 -10.53
N PRO A 1078 4.93 36.39 -11.48
CA PRO A 1078 4.42 36.15 -12.82
C PRO A 1078 5.24 35.07 -13.54
N ILE A 1079 4.53 34.14 -14.18
CA ILE A 1079 5.12 33.13 -15.05
C ILE A 1079 5.04 33.59 -16.49
N LYS A 1080 6.13 33.35 -17.24
CA LYS A 1080 6.18 33.63 -18.67
C LYS A 1080 5.18 32.74 -19.40
N THR A 1081 4.27 33.37 -20.13
CA THR A 1081 3.25 32.70 -20.95
C THR A 1081 3.42 33.01 -22.44
N SER A 1082 2.94 32.10 -23.28
CA SER A 1082 2.68 32.33 -24.70
C SER A 1082 1.38 31.65 -25.08
N VAL A 1083 0.46 32.37 -25.72
CA VAL A 1083 -0.86 31.83 -26.10
C VAL A 1083 -0.90 31.60 -27.61
N ALA A 1084 -1.28 30.40 -28.03
CA ALA A 1084 -1.49 30.05 -29.43
C ALA A 1084 -2.47 28.87 -29.56
N ASN A 1085 -3.35 28.92 -30.57
CA ASN A 1085 -4.27 27.83 -30.91
C ASN A 1085 -5.12 27.31 -29.74
N GLY A 1086 -5.65 28.21 -28.90
CA GLY A 1086 -6.46 27.83 -27.74
C GLY A 1086 -5.68 27.17 -26.61
N LYS A 1087 -4.35 27.30 -26.58
CA LYS A 1087 -3.47 26.77 -25.54
C LYS A 1087 -2.53 27.84 -25.00
N THR A 1088 -2.17 27.68 -23.73
CA THR A 1088 -1.18 28.52 -23.04
C THR A 1088 0.06 27.68 -22.75
N GLU A 1089 1.20 28.10 -23.27
CA GLU A 1089 2.52 27.55 -22.98
C GLU A 1089 3.14 28.29 -21.80
N CYS A 1090 3.62 27.53 -20.81
CA CYS A 1090 4.26 28.01 -19.59
C CYS A 1090 5.62 27.31 -19.41
N ALA A 1091 6.48 27.91 -18.59
CA ALA A 1091 7.71 27.28 -18.12
C ALA A 1091 7.79 27.36 -16.59
N ILE A 1092 8.26 26.29 -15.96
CA ILE A 1092 8.43 26.24 -14.51
C ILE A 1092 9.68 25.45 -14.13
N ALA A 1093 10.29 25.84 -13.02
CA ALA A 1093 11.36 25.10 -12.38
C ALA A 1093 10.95 24.80 -10.93
N LEU A 1094 11.10 23.54 -10.51
CA LEU A 1094 10.82 23.10 -9.14
C LEU A 1094 12.01 22.30 -8.60
N CYS A 1095 12.36 22.56 -7.35
CA CYS A 1095 13.32 21.73 -6.61
C CYS A 1095 12.80 20.28 -6.45
N PRO A 1096 13.66 19.30 -6.10
CA PRO A 1096 13.19 17.95 -5.80
C PRO A 1096 12.12 17.94 -4.69
N GLY A 1097 10.97 17.30 -4.92
CA GLY A 1097 9.84 17.20 -4.00
C GLY A 1097 8.94 18.44 -3.91
N ASP A 1098 9.41 19.58 -4.44
CA ASP A 1098 8.73 20.87 -4.34
C ASP A 1098 7.43 20.92 -5.16
N TRP A 1099 6.55 21.84 -4.79
CA TRP A 1099 5.26 22.07 -5.42
C TRP A 1099 4.81 23.52 -5.28
N THR A 1100 3.94 23.94 -6.19
CA THR A 1100 3.34 25.28 -6.21
C THR A 1100 1.91 25.26 -6.74
N VAL A 1101 1.22 26.40 -6.64
CA VAL A 1101 -0.10 26.63 -7.25
C VAL A 1101 -0.02 27.87 -8.14
N LEU A 1102 -0.54 27.73 -9.35
CA LEU A 1102 -0.65 28.80 -10.32
C LEU A 1102 -2.09 29.30 -10.41
N LYS A 1103 -2.27 30.62 -10.41
CA LYS A 1103 -3.53 31.28 -10.78
C LYS A 1103 -3.50 31.60 -12.26
N LEU A 1104 -4.44 31.08 -13.03
CA LEU A 1104 -4.56 31.32 -14.47
C LEU A 1104 -5.62 32.40 -14.73
N ARG A 1105 -5.28 33.43 -15.51
CA ARG A 1105 -6.15 34.58 -15.83
C ARG A 1105 -6.14 34.96 -17.31
#